data_AF-A0A370HJW3-F1
#
_entry.id   AF-A0A370HJW3-F1
#
_cell.length_a   1.000
_cell.length_b   1.000
_cell.length_c   1.000
_cell.angle_alpha   90.00
_cell.angle_beta   90.00
_cell.angle_gamma   90.00
#
_symmetry.space_group_name_H-M   'P 1'
#
loop_
_entity.id
_entity.type
_entity.pdbx_description
1 polymer ?
#
loop_
_entity_poly.entity_id
_entity_poly.type
_entity_poly.pdbx_seq_one_letter_code
_entity_poly.pdbx_strand_id
1 'polypeptide(L)'
;MSDLADPIRTRKHTDRVEISSLGRDVLLVAWDVSQAARFSSPQFATDNRTIAPLASLRLTRTDGGARLVWALKRPNDGDLEAVLSAGPLYPPADILVEAHEIITAVDAETLLAGITRSGRIALVSALFNVWSVMFRLRRSRTFIRILHEVLAQISTDPSPAIVSAQATGELVLLQTSLSEGFGKIDAVYALGDQGPVRVACAPYRINSPQDARDLIHILAERTAIPSEDGLIVLVGPRGLSVRKVRRPDRAPPPIDRWLREHAKNAPGLREHLLVEIARHSTAGRALAIEVQLRAPLRAQRAASHATAPSAEIVSAISTPAGTLVTGWYRDPVHLFAGIDALGPADRIQDLSADLRCFPVDVAGPIKGSKVPATGFAVLAAMPSGPAPLLQPRFRLRLRSGATHALVPPLQPADPVEARAAALRAIPAQHVDDSLLTNVLAPVIADLHEQARTRVGRPSVKEIGSPIARPRVSVIVPLYKALDFLRFQIAAFAMDSWFRSNAEVIYVLDSPEQARDVEHLLRGLHLVYDLPTTLIIMERNGGYACANNVGATYARGDVLALVNSDVIPIEPGWLEILVGRLNGRRRIGAVGPKLLFEDGSIQHAGMYFSKDHHGRWLNQHYHKGMPRDYERASEERLVPAVTGACLVTPRAVFEAVGGFTEDYVVGDYEDSDLCLKITMTDRKIAYAPDVELYHLERKSMSLNAEYMRGIAWQYNCALHTERWGDLMTSIMQSGRQRKTRNAVI
;
A
#
# COMPACT_ATOMS: atom_id res chain seq x y z
N MET A 1 83.50 -28.51 25.41
CA MET A 1 82.96 -27.14 25.48
C MET A 1 82.83 -26.68 24.05
N SER A 2 81.71 -27.05 23.44
CA SER A 2 80.45 -26.29 23.36
C SER A 2 80.45 -25.60 21.98
N ASP A 3 79.77 -26.19 21.01
CA ASP A 3 78.34 -25.93 20.75
C ASP A 3 78.18 -24.52 20.16
N LEU A 4 77.45 -24.28 19.08
CA LEU A 4 76.54 -25.11 18.31
C LEU A 4 76.46 -24.43 16.94
N ALA A 5 76.48 -25.24 15.89
CA ALA A 5 76.19 -24.80 14.54
C ALA A 5 74.79 -24.18 14.48
N ASP A 6 74.70 -22.97 13.96
CA ASP A 6 73.45 -22.30 13.61
C ASP A 6 72.82 -23.07 12.44
N PRO A 7 71.62 -23.67 12.60
CA PRO A 7 70.99 -24.35 11.49
C PRO A 7 70.31 -23.28 10.62
N ILE A 8 70.81 -23.17 9.40
CA ILE A 8 70.12 -22.62 8.24
C ILE A 8 68.62 -23.00 8.33
N ARG A 9 67.75 -22.00 8.57
CA ARG A 9 66.29 -22.13 8.52
C ARG A 9 65.83 -22.34 7.07
N THR A 10 66.10 -23.51 6.51
CA THR A 10 65.47 -23.95 5.26
C THR A 10 64.05 -24.44 5.54
N ARG A 11 63.09 -23.72 4.94
CA ARG A 11 61.71 -24.08 4.59
C ARG A 11 61.26 -25.49 5.00
N LYS A 12 60.29 -25.56 5.91
CA LYS A 12 59.33 -26.68 5.97
C LYS A 12 57.96 -26.16 5.54
N HIS A 13 57.62 -26.35 4.27
CA HIS A 13 56.24 -26.77 3.97
C HIS A 13 56.03 -28.04 4.79
N THR A 14 55.31 -27.97 5.89
CA THR A 14 54.72 -29.19 6.44
C THR A 14 53.67 -29.63 5.43
N ASP A 15 53.56 -30.92 5.10
CA ASP A 15 52.59 -31.50 4.13
C ASP A 15 51.10 -31.17 4.44
N ARG A 16 50.83 -30.34 5.44
CA ARG A 16 49.52 -30.03 6.00
C ARG A 16 49.16 -28.55 5.96
N VAL A 17 50.13 -27.64 5.71
CA VAL A 17 49.90 -26.18 5.70
C VAL A 17 50.18 -25.63 4.30
N GLU A 18 49.17 -24.99 3.73
CA GLU A 18 49.23 -24.36 2.42
C GLU A 18 49.02 -22.84 2.56
N ILE A 19 49.86 -22.07 1.89
CA ILE A 19 49.77 -20.60 1.85
C ILE A 19 49.63 -20.19 0.40
N SER A 20 48.58 -19.42 0.11
CA SER A 20 48.26 -19.00 -1.25
C SER A 20 47.61 -17.62 -1.27
N SER A 21 47.48 -17.02 -2.46
CA SER A 21 46.92 -15.69 -2.65
C SER A 21 45.48 -15.74 -3.17
N LEU A 22 44.56 -15.04 -2.49
CA LEU A 22 43.19 -14.78 -2.97
C LEU A 22 43.11 -13.52 -3.88
N GLY A 23 44.25 -12.87 -4.14
CA GLY A 23 44.38 -11.66 -4.95
C GLY A 23 44.47 -10.36 -4.13
N ARG A 24 44.98 -9.29 -4.76
CA ARG A 24 45.10 -7.91 -4.21
C ARG A 24 45.61 -7.88 -2.76
N ASP A 25 46.71 -8.62 -2.53
CA ASP A 25 47.44 -8.73 -1.27
C ASP A 25 46.69 -9.45 -0.15
N VAL A 26 45.77 -10.35 -0.48
CA VAL A 26 45.09 -11.21 0.50
C VAL A 26 45.72 -12.59 0.50
N LEU A 27 46.25 -12.98 1.65
CA LEU A 27 46.78 -14.31 1.91
C LEU A 27 45.69 -15.23 2.45
N LEU A 28 45.72 -16.46 1.97
CA LEU A 28 44.93 -17.58 2.46
C LEU A 28 45.88 -18.61 3.05
N VAL A 29 45.68 -18.93 4.32
CA VAL A 29 46.40 -19.98 5.02
C VAL A 29 45.42 -21.12 5.27
N ALA A 30 45.66 -22.28 4.68
CA ALA A 30 44.87 -23.48 4.87
C ALA A 30 45.68 -24.52 5.66
N TRP A 31 45.10 -25.05 6.73
CA TRP A 31 45.74 -26.05 7.58
C TRP A 31 44.82 -27.24 7.86
N ASP A 32 45.35 -28.42 7.60
CA ASP A 32 44.65 -29.68 7.74
C ASP A 32 44.91 -30.35 9.10
N VAL A 33 43.84 -30.58 9.86
CA VAL A 33 43.87 -31.19 11.20
C VAL A 33 42.91 -32.37 11.34
N SER A 34 43.26 -33.36 12.14
CA SER A 34 42.42 -34.55 12.39
C SER A 34 41.28 -34.28 13.36
N GLN A 35 40.31 -35.21 13.40
CA GLN A 35 39.04 -35.10 14.12
C GLN A 35 39.16 -34.79 15.63
N ALA A 36 40.25 -35.20 16.28
CA ALA A 36 40.48 -35.04 17.72
C ALA A 36 41.28 -33.78 18.10
N ALA A 37 41.73 -32.98 17.12
CA ALA A 37 42.64 -31.88 17.37
C ALA A 37 41.92 -30.64 17.93
N ARG A 38 42.33 -30.17 19.11
CA ARG A 38 41.89 -28.88 19.68
C ARG A 38 42.91 -27.82 19.28
N PHE A 39 42.50 -26.80 18.54
CA PHE A 39 43.41 -25.76 18.08
C PHE A 39 43.19 -24.43 18.80
N SER A 40 44.27 -23.67 18.96
CA SER A 40 44.21 -22.26 19.31
C SER A 40 44.13 -21.42 18.03
N SER A 41 43.46 -20.27 18.10
CA SER A 41 43.53 -19.30 17.01
C SER A 41 44.99 -18.86 16.84
N PRO A 42 45.56 -18.97 15.63
CA PRO A 42 46.94 -18.59 15.42
C PRO A 42 47.11 -17.09 15.58
N GLN A 43 48.21 -16.69 16.22
CA GLN A 43 48.66 -15.31 16.25
C GLN A 43 49.62 -15.12 15.07
N PHE A 44 49.16 -14.39 14.05
CA PHE A 44 50.07 -13.93 13.01
C PHE A 44 50.80 -12.69 13.51
N ALA A 45 52.05 -12.48 13.12
CA ALA A 45 52.85 -11.33 13.50
C ALA A 45 53.71 -10.84 12.34
N THR A 46 54.06 -9.56 12.36
CA THR A 46 55.06 -8.96 11.49
C THR A 46 55.89 -7.97 12.31
N ASP A 47 57.22 -8.05 12.26
CA ASP A 47 58.14 -7.17 13.01
C ASP A 47 57.69 -6.88 14.46
N ASN A 48 57.40 -7.93 15.23
CA ASN A 48 56.88 -7.88 16.61
C ASN A 48 55.48 -7.25 16.82
N ARG A 49 54.70 -7.05 15.75
CA ARG A 49 53.29 -6.62 15.80
C ARG A 49 52.34 -7.77 15.48
N THR A 50 51.42 -8.09 16.38
CA THR A 50 50.40 -9.11 16.13
C THR A 50 49.37 -8.65 15.10
N ILE A 51 49.12 -9.47 14.10
CA ILE A 51 48.08 -9.35 13.09
C ILE A 51 47.02 -10.42 13.38
N ALA A 52 45.81 -10.00 13.71
CA ALA A 52 44.70 -10.94 13.81
C ALA A 52 44.23 -11.33 12.40
N PRO A 53 43.89 -12.61 12.14
CA PRO A 53 43.25 -12.98 10.89
C PRO A 53 41.93 -12.22 10.77
N LEU A 54 41.69 -11.62 9.60
CA LEU A 54 40.50 -10.81 9.36
C LEU A 54 39.27 -11.69 9.15
N ALA A 55 39.47 -12.91 8.67
CA ALA A 55 38.43 -13.92 8.64
C ALA A 55 38.99 -15.34 8.83
N SER A 56 38.17 -16.23 9.36
CA SER A 56 38.49 -17.65 9.52
C SER A 56 37.29 -18.53 9.21
N LEU A 57 37.53 -19.73 8.68
CA LEU A 57 36.51 -20.72 8.38
C LEU A 57 37.01 -22.13 8.73
N ARG A 58 36.14 -22.93 9.34
CA ARG A 58 36.39 -24.36 9.58
C ARG A 58 35.58 -25.18 8.59
N LEU A 59 36.28 -25.90 7.71
CA LEU A 59 35.69 -26.75 6.68
C LEU A 59 35.77 -28.21 7.11
N THR A 60 34.64 -28.92 7.11
CA THR A 60 34.62 -30.35 7.43
C THR A 60 35.22 -31.17 6.28
N ARG A 61 36.04 -32.17 6.62
CA ARG A 61 36.64 -33.09 5.65
C ARG A 61 35.95 -34.46 5.64
N THR A 62 36.10 -35.19 4.53
CA THR A 62 35.49 -36.51 4.31
C THR A 62 36.08 -37.61 5.19
N ASP A 63 37.31 -37.43 5.66
CA ASP A 63 37.99 -38.31 6.62
C ASP A 63 37.62 -38.02 8.09
N GLY A 64 36.66 -37.14 8.34
CA GLY A 64 36.24 -36.72 9.68
C GLY A 64 37.11 -35.60 10.29
N GLY A 65 38.21 -35.21 9.65
CA GLY A 65 39.04 -34.08 10.04
C GLY A 65 38.41 -32.71 9.71
N ALA A 66 39.20 -31.65 9.87
CA ALA A 66 38.83 -30.31 9.47
C ALA A 66 39.98 -29.60 8.75
N ARG A 67 39.64 -28.80 7.76
CA ARG A 67 40.54 -27.81 7.17
C ARG A 67 40.21 -26.44 7.77
N LEU A 68 41.18 -25.86 8.45
CA LEU A 68 41.09 -24.53 9.02
C LEU A 68 41.64 -23.55 7.99
N VAL A 69 40.87 -22.51 7.68
CA VAL A 69 41.23 -21.55 6.64
C VAL A 69 41.21 -20.17 7.25
N TRP A 70 42.29 -19.41 7.10
CA TRP A 70 42.40 -18.01 7.54
C TRP A 70 42.70 -17.11 6.35
N ALA A 71 41.97 -16.00 6.27
CA ALA A 71 42.22 -14.94 5.29
C ALA A 71 42.69 -13.68 6.02
N LEU A 72 43.77 -13.07 5.52
CA LEU A 72 44.35 -11.86 6.07
C LEU A 72 44.98 -11.00 4.97
N LYS A 73 45.14 -9.71 5.24
CA LYS A 73 45.92 -8.85 4.35
C LYS A 73 47.40 -9.11 4.58
N ARG A 74 48.15 -9.23 3.50
CA ARG A 74 49.61 -9.25 3.51
C ARG A 74 50.11 -7.93 4.12
N PRO A 75 51.06 -7.98 5.07
CA PRO A 75 51.76 -6.79 5.55
C PRO A 75 52.46 -6.07 4.40
N ASN A 76 52.50 -4.73 4.45
CA ASN A 76 53.26 -3.96 3.45
C ASN A 76 54.76 -3.96 3.74
N ASP A 77 55.13 -4.06 5.02
CA ASP A 77 56.49 -4.01 5.53
C ASP A 77 56.66 -5.17 6.52
N GLY A 78 57.73 -5.96 6.37
CA GLY A 78 58.09 -7.06 7.28
C GLY A 78 57.60 -8.45 6.85
N ASP A 79 58.26 -9.47 7.37
CA ASP A 79 57.88 -10.87 7.16
C ASP A 79 56.62 -11.20 7.96
N LEU A 80 55.81 -12.12 7.46
CA LEU A 80 54.64 -12.63 8.19
C LEU A 80 55.02 -13.95 8.85
N GLU A 81 54.99 -13.98 10.17
CA GLU A 81 55.27 -15.14 11.00
C GLU A 81 54.02 -15.62 11.74
N ALA A 82 53.83 -16.94 11.87
CA ALA A 82 52.81 -17.51 12.74
C ALA A 82 53.19 -18.90 13.21
N VAL A 83 52.76 -19.28 14.41
CA VAL A 83 52.86 -20.65 14.91
C VAL A 83 51.46 -21.24 15.00
N LEU A 84 51.20 -22.27 14.20
CA LEU A 84 49.95 -23.02 14.24
C LEU A 84 50.06 -24.15 15.27
N SER A 85 49.14 -24.23 16.24
CA SER A 85 49.11 -25.31 17.25
C SER A 85 47.73 -25.95 17.36
N ALA A 86 47.68 -27.28 17.36
CA ALA A 86 46.47 -28.08 17.40
C ALA A 86 46.45 -29.07 18.58
N GLY A 87 46.94 -28.58 19.73
CA GLY A 87 46.98 -29.31 20.98
C GLY A 87 48.26 -30.12 21.15
N PRO A 88 48.50 -30.69 22.33
CA PRO A 88 49.79 -31.30 22.70
C PRO A 88 50.17 -32.53 21.86
N LEU A 89 49.22 -33.13 21.14
CA LEU A 89 49.45 -34.29 20.28
C LEU A 89 49.71 -33.91 18.80
N TYR A 90 49.67 -32.62 18.46
CA TYR A 90 49.98 -32.12 17.13
C TYR A 90 51.25 -31.27 17.17
N PRO A 91 52.29 -31.62 16.39
CA PRO A 91 53.46 -30.76 16.25
C PRO A 91 53.04 -29.36 15.79
N PRO A 92 53.56 -28.29 16.40
CA PRO A 92 53.32 -26.94 15.90
C PRO A 92 53.89 -26.81 14.48
N ALA A 93 53.20 -26.03 13.64
CA ALA A 93 53.68 -25.70 12.30
C ALA A 93 54.02 -24.20 12.25
N ASP A 94 55.29 -23.92 11.99
CA ASP A 94 55.78 -22.55 11.83
C ASP A 94 55.52 -22.07 10.40
N ILE A 95 54.95 -20.89 10.29
CA ILE A 95 54.72 -20.15 9.05
C ILE A 95 55.69 -18.99 9.03
N LEU A 96 56.44 -18.86 7.94
CA LEU A 96 57.21 -17.68 7.59
C LEU A 96 56.93 -17.36 6.13
N VAL A 97 56.42 -16.16 5.86
CA VAL A 97 56.24 -15.61 4.51
C VAL A 97 57.08 -14.35 4.42
N GLU A 98 58.09 -14.34 3.57
CA GLU A 98 58.98 -13.18 3.45
C GLU A 98 58.25 -12.00 2.80
N ALA A 99 58.62 -10.77 3.16
CA ALA A 99 57.97 -9.54 2.68
C ALA A 99 57.84 -9.48 1.13
N HIS A 100 58.83 -10.00 0.41
CA HIS A 100 58.90 -9.98 -1.05
C HIS A 100 58.63 -11.34 -1.72
N GLU A 101 58.25 -12.37 -0.96
CA GLU A 101 57.98 -13.70 -1.50
C GLU A 101 56.82 -13.68 -2.49
N ILE A 102 56.99 -14.25 -3.68
CA ILE A 102 55.91 -14.38 -4.66
C ILE A 102 55.03 -15.57 -4.25
N ILE A 103 53.84 -15.27 -3.73
CA ILE A 103 52.86 -16.28 -3.36
C ILE A 103 51.96 -16.59 -4.55
N THR A 104 51.86 -17.88 -4.89
CA THR A 104 51.00 -18.37 -5.97
C THR A 104 49.53 -18.17 -5.64
N ALA A 105 48.71 -18.01 -6.68
CA ALA A 105 47.27 -17.96 -6.51
C ALA A 105 46.75 -19.29 -5.94
N VAL A 106 45.69 -19.22 -5.13
CA VAL A 106 44.98 -20.40 -4.60
C VAL A 106 44.66 -21.37 -5.73
N ASP A 107 45.02 -22.64 -5.53
CA ASP A 107 44.58 -23.73 -6.39
C ASP A 107 43.23 -24.28 -5.90
N ALA A 108 42.23 -24.26 -6.78
CA ALA A 108 40.87 -24.66 -6.44
C ALA A 108 40.74 -26.16 -6.16
N GLU A 109 41.51 -26.99 -6.85
CA GLU A 109 41.51 -28.44 -6.65
C GLU A 109 42.04 -28.77 -5.26
N THR A 110 43.22 -28.24 -4.91
CA THR A 110 43.84 -28.43 -3.60
C THR A 110 42.93 -27.90 -2.49
N LEU A 111 42.34 -26.70 -2.64
CA LEU A 111 41.44 -26.11 -1.64
C LEU A 111 40.19 -26.96 -1.34
N LEU A 112 39.65 -27.66 -2.35
CA LEU A 112 38.43 -28.47 -2.23
C LEU A 112 38.70 -29.97 -2.00
N ALA A 113 39.95 -30.41 -2.14
CA ALA A 113 40.36 -31.79 -1.93
C ALA A 113 39.95 -32.30 -0.54
N GLY A 114 39.21 -33.42 -0.51
CA GLY A 114 38.74 -34.02 0.75
C GLY A 114 37.71 -33.19 1.53
N ILE A 115 37.17 -32.08 0.99
CA ILE A 115 36.16 -31.25 1.68
C ILE A 115 34.75 -31.79 1.42
N THR A 116 33.98 -31.96 2.49
CA THR A 116 32.58 -32.44 2.41
C THR A 116 31.67 -31.43 1.71
N ARG A 117 30.49 -31.88 1.29
CA ARG A 117 29.48 -31.01 0.68
C ARG A 117 29.12 -29.79 1.56
N SER A 118 28.97 -29.98 2.88
CA SER A 118 28.71 -28.88 3.81
C SER A 118 29.88 -27.92 3.92
N GLY A 119 31.12 -28.42 3.93
CA GLY A 119 32.33 -27.59 3.85
C GLY A 119 32.36 -26.76 2.56
N ARG A 120 32.05 -27.35 1.41
CA ARG A 120 32.00 -26.62 0.13
C ARG A 120 30.95 -25.51 0.13
N ILE A 121 29.76 -25.75 0.70
CA ILE A 121 28.72 -24.72 0.89
C ILE A 121 29.23 -23.57 1.75
N ALA A 122 29.88 -23.89 2.88
CA ALA A 122 30.42 -22.88 3.79
C ALA A 122 31.51 -22.03 3.12
N LEU A 123 32.41 -22.67 2.38
CA LEU A 123 33.48 -22.00 1.63
C LEU A 123 32.92 -21.05 0.57
N VAL A 124 32.02 -21.53 -0.29
CA VAL A 124 31.41 -20.69 -1.33
C VAL A 124 30.62 -19.54 -0.71
N SER A 125 29.88 -19.78 0.38
CA SER A 125 29.15 -18.73 1.08
C SER A 125 30.10 -17.65 1.64
N ALA A 126 31.22 -18.04 2.24
CA ALA A 126 32.21 -17.12 2.78
C ALA A 126 32.88 -16.30 1.67
N LEU A 127 33.32 -16.96 0.59
CA LEU A 127 33.98 -16.33 -0.55
C LEU A 127 33.05 -15.32 -1.25
N PHE A 128 31.81 -15.70 -1.54
CA PHE A 128 30.87 -14.85 -2.29
C PHE A 128 30.32 -13.69 -1.46
N ASN A 129 30.10 -13.89 -0.16
CA ASN A 129 29.43 -12.92 0.69
C ASN A 129 30.41 -12.09 1.53
N VAL A 130 31.00 -12.71 2.56
CA VAL A 130 31.73 -11.98 3.62
C VAL A 130 33.10 -11.53 3.10
N TRP A 131 33.85 -12.44 2.48
CA TRP A 131 35.26 -12.19 2.13
C TRP A 131 35.40 -11.29 0.91
N SER A 132 34.53 -11.44 -0.10
CA SER A 132 34.54 -10.57 -1.28
C SER A 132 34.41 -9.08 -0.93
N VAL A 133 33.58 -8.76 0.08
CA VAL A 133 33.33 -7.40 0.57
C VAL A 133 34.44 -6.96 1.53
N MET A 134 34.73 -7.76 2.55
CA MET A 134 35.70 -7.44 3.62
C MET A 134 37.08 -7.09 3.05
N PHE A 135 37.53 -7.85 2.05
CA PHE A 135 38.85 -7.66 1.44
C PHE A 135 38.81 -6.83 0.16
N ARG A 136 37.66 -6.28 -0.24
CA ARG A 136 37.48 -5.49 -1.49
C ARG A 136 37.95 -6.25 -2.74
N LEU A 137 37.66 -7.55 -2.79
CA LEU A 137 38.09 -8.47 -3.84
C LEU A 137 37.14 -8.56 -5.02
N ARG A 138 35.92 -8.00 -4.94
CA ARG A 138 34.89 -8.16 -5.98
C ARG A 138 35.37 -7.88 -7.41
N ARG A 139 36.22 -6.86 -7.61
CA ARG A 139 36.76 -6.50 -8.94
C ARG A 139 38.16 -7.06 -9.23
N SER A 140 38.70 -7.91 -8.35
CA SER A 140 40.01 -8.54 -8.55
C SER A 140 39.89 -9.65 -9.59
N ARG A 141 40.55 -9.50 -10.75
CA ARG A 141 40.55 -10.52 -11.82
C ARG A 141 41.05 -11.87 -11.31
N THR A 142 42.08 -11.88 -10.46
CA THR A 142 42.61 -13.09 -9.83
C THR A 142 41.55 -13.76 -8.96
N PHE A 143 40.84 -12.99 -8.14
CA PHE A 143 39.78 -13.53 -7.29
C PHE A 143 38.62 -14.09 -8.11
N ILE A 144 38.18 -13.37 -9.14
CA ILE A 144 37.12 -13.81 -10.05
C ILE A 144 37.50 -15.15 -10.72
N ARG A 145 38.74 -15.26 -11.21
CA ARG A 145 39.27 -16.51 -11.76
C ARG A 145 39.22 -17.66 -10.75
N ILE A 146 39.69 -17.43 -9.52
CA ILE A 146 39.63 -18.43 -8.42
C ILE A 146 38.18 -18.87 -8.16
N LEU A 147 37.22 -17.94 -8.15
CA LEU A 147 35.80 -18.30 -7.96
C LEU A 147 35.28 -19.18 -9.10
N HIS A 148 35.61 -18.88 -10.36
CA HIS A 148 35.24 -19.72 -11.50
C HIS A 148 35.86 -21.13 -11.38
N GLU A 149 37.14 -21.23 -10.99
CA GLU A 149 37.84 -22.50 -10.79
C GLU A 149 37.22 -23.31 -9.64
N VAL A 150 36.94 -22.68 -8.50
CA VAL A 150 36.25 -23.31 -7.36
C VAL A 150 34.86 -23.82 -7.76
N LEU A 151 34.09 -23.05 -8.54
CA LEU A 151 32.77 -23.49 -8.99
C LEU A 151 32.84 -24.61 -10.03
N ALA A 152 33.85 -24.63 -10.91
CA ALA A 152 34.06 -25.69 -11.89
C ALA A 152 34.38 -27.04 -11.22
N GLN A 153 35.15 -27.01 -10.11
CA GLN A 153 35.43 -28.19 -9.27
C GLN A 153 34.18 -28.71 -8.52
N ILE A 154 33.17 -27.85 -8.33
CA ILE A 154 31.90 -28.22 -7.69
C ILE A 154 30.90 -28.77 -8.72
N SER A 155 30.90 -28.22 -9.94
CA SER A 155 29.99 -28.58 -11.02
C SER A 155 30.69 -28.47 -12.36
N THR A 156 31.10 -29.62 -12.92
CA THR A 156 31.81 -29.69 -14.21
C THR A 156 30.93 -29.33 -15.40
N ASP A 157 29.65 -29.68 -15.36
CA ASP A 157 28.65 -29.33 -16.38
C ASP A 157 27.41 -28.68 -15.75
N PRO A 158 27.44 -27.35 -15.49
CA PRO A 158 26.35 -26.66 -14.82
C PRO A 158 25.10 -26.55 -15.71
N SER A 159 23.97 -27.05 -15.21
CA SER A 159 22.65 -26.89 -15.87
C SER A 159 22.31 -25.42 -16.14
N PRO A 160 21.46 -25.11 -17.15
CA PRO A 160 21.20 -23.72 -17.50
C PRO A 160 20.28 -22.99 -16.50
N ALA A 161 20.49 -21.69 -16.36
CA ALA A 161 19.52 -20.71 -15.89
C ALA A 161 19.09 -19.86 -17.09
N ILE A 162 17.89 -20.09 -17.58
CA ILE A 162 17.38 -19.51 -18.83
C ILE A 162 16.66 -18.20 -18.52
N VAL A 163 17.00 -17.13 -19.22
CA VAL A 163 16.21 -15.89 -19.19
C VAL A 163 14.92 -16.13 -19.99
N SER A 164 13.81 -16.40 -19.30
CA SER A 164 12.57 -16.87 -19.91
C SER A 164 11.57 -15.76 -20.24
N ALA A 165 11.64 -14.61 -19.55
CA ALA A 165 10.79 -13.46 -19.84
C ALA A 165 11.44 -12.13 -19.45
N GLN A 166 10.97 -11.04 -20.06
CA GLN A 166 11.27 -9.67 -19.66
C GLN A 166 10.08 -9.07 -18.93
N ALA A 167 10.25 -8.68 -17.66
CA ALA A 167 9.19 -8.04 -16.89
C ALA A 167 9.12 -6.54 -17.16
N THR A 168 10.21 -5.82 -16.94
CA THR A 168 10.34 -4.39 -17.24
C THR A 168 11.63 -4.15 -18.04
N GLY A 169 11.98 -2.88 -18.32
CA GLY A 169 13.32 -2.57 -18.84
C GLY A 169 14.44 -3.09 -17.92
N GLU A 170 14.18 -3.08 -16.61
CA GLU A 170 15.14 -3.38 -15.55
C GLU A 170 15.03 -4.83 -15.04
N LEU A 171 13.88 -5.50 -15.18
CA LEU A 171 13.65 -6.82 -14.60
C LEU A 171 13.54 -7.93 -15.64
N VAL A 172 14.16 -9.06 -15.32
CA VAL A 172 14.09 -10.31 -16.09
C VAL A 172 13.68 -11.48 -15.20
N LEU A 173 12.97 -12.44 -15.80
CA LEU A 173 12.62 -13.71 -15.17
C LEU A 173 13.63 -14.77 -15.61
N LEU A 174 14.29 -15.41 -14.65
CA LEU A 174 15.11 -16.59 -14.88
C LEU A 174 14.36 -17.85 -14.47
N GLN A 175 14.56 -18.91 -15.23
CA GLN A 175 14.04 -20.24 -14.95
C GLN A 175 15.19 -21.24 -14.89
N THR A 176 15.20 -22.09 -13.88
CA THR A 176 16.13 -23.22 -13.76
C THR A 176 15.45 -24.39 -13.05
N SER A 177 16.15 -25.50 -12.88
CA SER A 177 15.67 -26.64 -12.10
C SER A 177 16.66 -27.01 -10.99
N LEU A 178 16.14 -27.50 -9.87
CA LEU A 178 16.90 -28.06 -8.74
C LEU A 178 16.47 -29.50 -8.48
N SER A 179 17.36 -30.32 -7.94
CA SER A 179 16.97 -31.63 -7.44
C SER A 179 16.14 -31.49 -6.16
N GLU A 180 15.22 -32.44 -5.93
CA GLU A 180 14.35 -32.49 -4.75
C GLU A 180 15.12 -32.36 -3.43
N GLY A 181 16.30 -32.99 -3.35
CA GLY A 181 17.19 -32.94 -2.18
C GLY A 181 17.90 -31.61 -1.90
N PHE A 182 17.71 -30.56 -2.70
CA PHE A 182 18.35 -29.25 -2.47
C PHE A 182 17.86 -28.57 -1.18
N GLY A 183 16.58 -28.74 -0.83
CA GLY A 183 15.96 -28.05 0.31
C GLY A 183 15.76 -26.55 0.05
N LYS A 184 15.73 -25.72 1.11
CA LYS A 184 15.49 -24.27 1.01
C LYS A 184 16.64 -23.53 0.29
N ILE A 185 16.32 -22.50 -0.48
CA ILE A 185 17.30 -21.54 -1.05
C ILE A 185 17.41 -20.36 -0.07
N ASP A 186 18.60 -20.10 0.46
CA ASP A 186 18.87 -18.95 1.36
C ASP A 186 19.47 -17.76 0.61
N ALA A 187 20.18 -18.02 -0.49
CA ALA A 187 20.79 -16.97 -1.29
C ALA A 187 20.94 -17.39 -2.77
N VAL A 188 20.90 -16.38 -3.63
CA VAL A 188 21.24 -16.48 -5.04
C VAL A 188 22.35 -15.47 -5.31
N TYR A 189 23.44 -15.93 -5.94
CA TYR A 189 24.53 -15.08 -6.38
C TYR A 189 24.68 -15.16 -7.89
N ALA A 190 25.13 -14.05 -8.47
CA ALA A 190 25.59 -13.95 -9.84
C ALA A 190 27.11 -13.78 -9.84
N LEU A 191 27.82 -14.50 -10.71
CA LEU A 191 29.24 -14.33 -10.96
C LEU A 191 29.42 -13.99 -12.45
N GLY A 192 29.97 -12.81 -12.71
CA GLY A 192 30.45 -12.41 -14.04
C GLY A 192 31.70 -11.54 -13.92
N ASP A 193 31.98 -10.73 -14.95
CA ASP A 193 33.23 -9.95 -15.04
C ASP A 193 33.42 -8.92 -13.92
N GLN A 194 32.32 -8.48 -13.30
CA GLN A 194 32.35 -7.54 -12.16
C GLN A 194 32.48 -8.26 -10.80
N GLY A 195 32.60 -9.59 -10.83
CA GLY A 195 32.71 -10.48 -9.69
C GLY A 195 31.38 -10.92 -9.10
N PRO A 196 31.40 -11.51 -7.88
CA PRO A 196 30.21 -12.07 -7.26
C PRO A 196 29.30 -10.95 -6.73
N VAL A 197 28.03 -11.01 -7.10
CA VAL A 197 26.97 -10.11 -6.65
C VAL A 197 25.83 -10.96 -6.07
N ARG A 198 25.32 -10.57 -4.91
CA ARG A 198 24.11 -11.19 -4.36
C ARG A 198 22.90 -10.65 -5.12
N VAL A 199 22.09 -11.54 -5.69
CA VAL A 199 20.88 -11.17 -6.40
C VAL A 199 19.77 -10.90 -5.37
N ALA A 200 19.21 -9.70 -5.39
CA ALA A 200 18.06 -9.34 -4.57
C ALA A 200 16.79 -9.95 -5.20
N CYS A 201 16.39 -11.12 -4.70
CA CYS A 201 15.25 -11.85 -5.24
C CYS A 201 14.61 -12.75 -4.17
N ALA A 202 13.33 -13.07 -4.35
CA ALA A 202 12.65 -14.18 -3.70
C ALA A 202 12.38 -15.30 -4.72
N PRO A 203 13.20 -16.37 -4.78
CA PRO A 203 12.97 -17.48 -5.68
C PRO A 203 11.64 -18.19 -5.37
N TYR A 204 10.85 -18.49 -6.42
CA TYR A 204 9.64 -19.28 -6.30
C TYR A 204 9.86 -20.68 -6.85
N ARG A 205 9.34 -21.68 -6.14
CA ARG A 205 9.50 -23.10 -6.46
C ARG A 205 8.17 -23.70 -6.90
N ILE A 206 8.19 -24.41 -8.02
CA ILE A 206 7.11 -25.31 -8.43
C ILE A 206 7.65 -26.74 -8.34
N ASN A 207 7.01 -27.55 -7.51
CA ASN A 207 7.34 -28.97 -7.41
C ASN A 207 6.80 -29.69 -8.66
N SER A 208 7.65 -30.44 -9.37
CA SER A 208 7.22 -31.33 -10.45
C SER A 208 7.24 -32.77 -9.93
N PRO A 209 6.08 -33.40 -9.68
CA PRO A 209 6.02 -34.79 -9.22
C PRO A 209 6.55 -35.79 -10.26
N GLN A 210 6.63 -35.39 -11.52
CA GLN A 210 6.95 -36.29 -12.65
C GLN A 210 8.44 -36.32 -13.00
N ASP A 211 9.18 -35.22 -12.80
CA ASP A 211 10.57 -35.08 -13.29
C ASP A 211 11.65 -35.21 -12.20
N ALA A 212 11.28 -35.49 -10.95
CA ALA A 212 12.17 -35.51 -9.77
C ALA A 212 13.03 -34.23 -9.60
N ARG A 213 12.64 -33.14 -10.27
CA ARG A 213 13.31 -31.84 -10.25
C ARG A 213 12.29 -30.73 -10.09
N ASP A 214 12.56 -29.86 -9.13
CA ASP A 214 11.76 -28.67 -8.86
C ASP A 214 12.13 -27.56 -9.85
N LEU A 215 11.12 -26.91 -10.44
CA LEU A 215 11.32 -25.72 -11.26
C LEU A 215 11.44 -24.49 -10.37
N ILE A 216 12.49 -23.70 -10.57
CA ILE A 216 12.78 -22.48 -9.82
C ILE A 216 12.67 -21.28 -10.74
N HIS A 217 11.92 -20.29 -10.28
CA HIS A 217 11.69 -19.02 -10.95
C HIS A 217 12.30 -17.89 -10.12
N ILE A 218 13.11 -17.05 -10.74
CA ILE A 218 13.84 -15.97 -10.07
C ILE A 218 13.58 -14.69 -10.85
N LEU A 219 12.88 -13.74 -10.24
CA LEU A 219 12.79 -12.39 -10.77
C LEU A 219 14.01 -11.60 -10.27
N ALA A 220 14.74 -10.97 -11.18
CA ALA A 220 15.98 -10.27 -10.85
C ALA A 220 16.20 -9.04 -11.73
N GLU A 221 16.97 -8.08 -11.21
CA GLU A 221 17.49 -6.97 -12.01
C GLU A 221 18.40 -7.49 -13.13
N ARG A 222 18.16 -7.02 -14.36
CA ARG A 222 18.93 -7.35 -15.55
C ARG A 222 20.42 -7.05 -15.38
N THR A 223 20.76 -5.98 -14.66
CA THR A 223 22.13 -5.56 -14.35
C THR A 223 22.84 -6.52 -13.40
N ALA A 224 22.09 -7.22 -12.54
CA ALA A 224 22.63 -8.25 -11.66
C ALA A 224 22.86 -9.59 -12.39
N ILE A 225 22.29 -9.77 -13.58
CA ILE A 225 22.46 -10.98 -14.37
C ILE A 225 23.65 -10.82 -15.33
N PRO A 226 24.66 -11.69 -15.23
CA PRO A 226 25.87 -11.56 -16.03
C PRO A 226 25.59 -11.82 -17.53
N SER A 227 26.54 -11.41 -18.37
CA SER A 227 26.57 -11.70 -19.81
C SER A 227 26.81 -13.19 -20.09
N GLU A 228 27.01 -13.54 -21.36
CA GLU A 228 27.36 -14.92 -21.74
C GLU A 228 28.59 -15.41 -20.94
N ASP A 229 28.58 -16.69 -20.57
CA ASP A 229 29.53 -17.37 -19.66
C ASP A 229 29.47 -17.01 -18.16
N GLY A 230 28.56 -16.11 -17.77
CA GLY A 230 28.25 -15.87 -16.37
C GLY A 230 27.56 -17.05 -15.66
N LEU A 231 27.75 -17.13 -14.34
CA LEU A 231 27.18 -18.17 -13.49
C LEU A 231 26.15 -17.62 -12.51
N ILE A 232 25.09 -18.39 -12.26
CA ILE A 232 24.16 -18.20 -11.14
C ILE A 232 24.41 -19.31 -10.13
N VAL A 233 24.63 -18.93 -8.87
CA VAL A 233 24.91 -19.85 -7.78
C VAL A 233 23.78 -19.80 -6.78
N LEU A 234 23.07 -20.92 -6.62
CA LEU A 234 22.03 -21.09 -5.62
C LEU A 234 22.62 -21.77 -4.40
N VAL A 235 22.43 -21.16 -3.23
CA VAL A 235 22.98 -21.63 -1.95
C VAL A 235 21.85 -21.81 -0.94
N GLY A 236 21.87 -22.92 -0.23
CA GLY A 236 20.95 -23.26 0.86
C GLY A 236 21.66 -24.06 1.96
N PRO A 237 20.95 -24.44 3.04
CA PRO A 237 21.58 -25.05 4.23
C PRO A 237 22.26 -26.39 3.93
N ARG A 238 21.74 -27.12 2.93
CA ARG A 238 22.22 -28.45 2.51
C ARG A 238 22.50 -28.53 1.01
N GLY A 239 22.36 -27.41 0.30
CA GLY A 239 22.35 -27.35 -1.15
C GLY A 239 23.28 -26.28 -1.70
N LEU A 240 24.04 -26.66 -2.74
CA LEU A 240 24.79 -25.75 -3.58
C LEU A 240 24.56 -26.16 -5.03
N SER A 241 24.21 -25.23 -5.89
CA SER A 241 24.01 -25.47 -7.32
C SER A 241 24.54 -24.34 -8.16
N VAL A 242 25.32 -24.69 -9.17
CA VAL A 242 25.90 -23.75 -10.14
C VAL A 242 25.10 -23.86 -11.44
N ARG A 243 24.75 -22.72 -12.02
CA ARG A 243 23.99 -22.63 -13.26
C ARG A 243 24.68 -21.73 -14.26
N LYS A 244 24.76 -22.16 -15.51
CA LYS A 244 25.25 -21.30 -16.60
C LYS A 244 24.11 -20.41 -17.09
N VAL A 245 24.32 -19.10 -17.15
CA VAL A 245 23.31 -18.18 -17.71
C VAL A 245 23.17 -18.47 -19.19
N ARG A 246 21.93 -18.72 -19.63
CA ARG A 246 21.59 -18.90 -21.04
C ARG A 246 20.55 -17.87 -21.46
N ARG A 247 20.88 -17.10 -22.49
CA ARG A 247 19.90 -16.23 -23.15
C ARG A 247 19.33 -16.98 -24.36
N PRO A 248 18.00 -16.95 -24.57
CA PRO A 248 17.41 -17.58 -25.74
C PRO A 248 17.85 -16.87 -27.03
N ASP A 249 17.89 -17.61 -28.15
CA ASP A 249 18.31 -17.09 -29.48
C ASP A 249 17.38 -15.97 -29.97
N ARG A 250 16.13 -15.97 -29.51
CA ARG A 250 15.17 -14.88 -29.73
C ARG A 250 15.03 -14.07 -28.45
N ALA A 251 14.75 -12.77 -28.59
CA ALA A 251 14.46 -11.92 -27.45
C ALA A 251 13.37 -12.55 -26.57
N PRO A 252 13.56 -12.59 -25.24
CA PRO A 252 12.59 -13.19 -24.33
C PRO A 252 11.26 -12.43 -24.42
N PRO A 253 10.11 -13.14 -24.36
CA PRO A 253 8.81 -12.50 -24.43
C PRO A 253 8.58 -11.55 -23.24
N PRO A 254 7.70 -10.54 -23.39
CA PRO A 254 7.26 -9.75 -22.26
C PRO A 254 6.49 -10.62 -21.25
N ILE A 255 6.56 -10.24 -19.97
CA ILE A 255 6.04 -11.06 -18.86
C ILE A 255 4.54 -11.31 -18.96
N ASP A 256 3.76 -10.39 -19.55
CA ASP A 256 2.32 -10.55 -19.74
C ASP A 256 2.02 -11.74 -20.67
N ARG A 257 2.77 -11.87 -21.77
CA ARG A 257 2.67 -13.01 -22.70
C ARG A 257 3.14 -14.29 -22.02
N TRP A 258 4.29 -14.24 -21.34
CA TRP A 258 4.84 -15.41 -20.65
C TRP A 258 3.86 -15.96 -19.60
N LEU A 259 3.27 -15.10 -18.76
CA LEU A 259 2.29 -15.49 -17.74
C LEU A 259 1.00 -16.08 -18.35
N ARG A 260 0.55 -15.59 -19.51
CA ARG A 260 -0.62 -16.16 -20.21
C ARG A 260 -0.39 -17.61 -20.65
N GLU A 261 0.83 -17.93 -21.04
CA GLU A 261 1.24 -19.24 -21.54
C GLU A 261 1.57 -20.22 -20.40
N HIS A 262 2.22 -19.74 -19.33
CA HIS A 262 2.82 -20.63 -18.32
C HIS A 262 2.12 -20.58 -16.96
N ALA A 263 1.61 -19.42 -16.54
CA ALA A 263 1.20 -19.22 -15.15
C ALA A 263 -0.27 -19.55 -14.87
N LYS A 264 -1.09 -19.82 -15.91
CA LYS A 264 -2.47 -20.33 -15.73
C LYS A 264 -2.52 -21.63 -14.92
N ASN A 265 -1.51 -22.49 -15.11
CA ASN A 265 -1.40 -23.78 -14.41
C ASN A 265 -0.60 -23.67 -13.10
N ALA A 266 -0.02 -22.50 -12.81
CA ALA A 266 0.76 -22.22 -11.61
C ALA A 266 0.33 -20.87 -11.01
N PRO A 267 -0.91 -20.79 -10.48
CA PRO A 267 -1.49 -19.52 -10.08
C PRO A 267 -0.77 -18.91 -8.86
N GLY A 268 -0.08 -19.70 -8.04
CA GLY A 268 0.80 -19.20 -6.96
C GLY A 268 2.08 -18.53 -7.48
N LEU A 269 2.67 -19.05 -8.58
CA LEU A 269 3.78 -18.38 -9.26
C LEU A 269 3.33 -17.03 -9.82
N ARG A 270 2.13 -16.98 -10.42
CA ARG A 270 1.57 -15.73 -10.96
C ARG A 270 1.50 -14.66 -9.87
N GLU A 271 0.85 -14.95 -8.75
CA GLU A 271 0.73 -14.01 -7.63
C GLU A 271 2.09 -13.60 -7.10
N HIS A 272 3.00 -14.55 -6.89
CA HIS A 272 4.36 -14.27 -6.45
C HIS A 272 5.08 -13.27 -7.36
N LEU A 273 5.04 -13.51 -8.68
CA LEU A 273 5.66 -12.61 -9.65
C LEU A 273 5.00 -11.23 -9.66
N LEU A 274 3.68 -11.14 -9.60
CA LEU A 274 2.98 -9.85 -9.55
C LEU A 274 3.35 -9.05 -8.30
N VAL A 275 3.46 -9.70 -7.14
CA VAL A 275 3.89 -9.08 -5.89
C VAL A 275 5.32 -8.57 -5.99
N GLU A 276 6.26 -9.40 -6.46
CA GLU A 276 7.67 -9.02 -6.58
C GLU A 276 7.88 -7.90 -7.63
N ILE A 277 7.19 -7.96 -8.78
CA ILE A 277 7.21 -6.88 -9.78
C ILE A 277 6.67 -5.57 -9.18
N ALA A 278 5.55 -5.63 -8.44
CA ALA A 278 4.94 -4.45 -7.87
C ALA A 278 5.77 -3.79 -6.76
N ARG A 279 6.56 -4.56 -6.01
CA ARG A 279 7.44 -4.06 -4.96
C ARG A 279 8.67 -3.33 -5.50
N HIS A 280 9.09 -3.62 -6.72
CA HIS A 280 10.34 -3.10 -7.26
C HIS A 280 10.27 -1.62 -7.65
N SER A 281 9.16 -1.18 -8.26
CA SER A 281 9.02 0.22 -8.70
C SER A 281 7.56 0.61 -8.95
N THR A 282 7.31 1.90 -9.11
CA THR A 282 6.00 2.44 -9.51
C THR A 282 5.57 1.92 -10.88
N ALA A 283 6.51 1.81 -11.83
CA ALA A 283 6.27 1.19 -13.14
C ALA A 283 5.95 -0.31 -13.01
N GLY A 284 6.64 -1.03 -12.11
CA GLY A 284 6.32 -2.41 -11.78
C GLY A 284 4.91 -2.56 -11.20
N ARG A 285 4.50 -1.66 -10.29
CA ARG A 285 3.13 -1.64 -9.75
C ARG A 285 2.08 -1.45 -10.84
N ALA A 286 2.32 -0.52 -11.78
CA ALA A 286 1.43 -0.31 -12.92
C ALA A 286 1.37 -1.54 -13.84
N LEU A 287 2.51 -2.16 -14.13
CA LEU A 287 2.57 -3.39 -14.93
C LEU A 287 1.82 -4.55 -14.27
N ALA A 288 1.94 -4.72 -12.95
CA ALA A 288 1.22 -5.77 -12.23
C ALA A 288 -0.30 -5.61 -12.36
N ILE A 289 -0.81 -4.38 -12.35
CA ILE A 289 -2.22 -4.07 -12.61
C ILE A 289 -2.56 -4.40 -14.08
N GLU A 290 -1.78 -3.89 -15.05
CA GLU A 290 -2.00 -4.11 -16.48
C GLU A 290 -2.09 -5.60 -16.83
N VAL A 291 -1.16 -6.41 -16.32
CA VAL A 291 -1.12 -7.86 -16.56
C VAL A 291 -2.40 -8.55 -16.07
N GLN A 292 -2.96 -8.11 -14.94
CA GLN A 292 -4.20 -8.66 -14.40
C GLN A 292 -5.42 -8.25 -15.23
N LEU A 293 -5.46 -7.00 -15.71
CA LEU A 293 -6.53 -6.52 -16.59
C LEU A 293 -6.52 -7.20 -17.96
N ARG A 294 -5.34 -7.46 -18.53
CA ARG A 294 -5.19 -8.06 -19.88
C ARG A 294 -5.28 -9.58 -19.89
N ALA A 295 -5.02 -10.21 -18.76
CA ALA A 295 -5.02 -11.67 -18.62
C ALA A 295 -5.59 -12.08 -17.26
N PRO A 296 -6.88 -11.79 -16.98
CA PRO A 296 -7.49 -12.15 -15.70
C PRO A 296 -7.53 -13.66 -15.51
N LEU A 297 -7.48 -14.09 -14.26
CA LEU A 297 -7.79 -15.47 -13.89
C LEU A 297 -9.28 -15.73 -14.11
N ARG A 298 -9.62 -16.96 -14.52
CA ARG A 298 -11.00 -17.40 -14.56
C ARG A 298 -11.54 -17.42 -13.13
N ALA A 299 -12.65 -16.73 -12.86
CA ALA A 299 -13.32 -16.82 -11.57
C ALA A 299 -13.72 -18.27 -11.28
N GLN A 300 -13.48 -18.73 -10.06
CA GLN A 300 -13.74 -20.09 -9.62
C GLN A 300 -14.57 -20.06 -8.34
N ARG A 301 -15.64 -20.85 -8.34
CA ARG A 301 -16.48 -21.11 -7.18
C ARG A 301 -16.51 -22.62 -6.94
N ALA A 302 -16.65 -23.02 -5.68
CA ALA A 302 -16.99 -24.39 -5.35
C ALA A 302 -18.48 -24.55 -5.63
N ALA A 303 -18.83 -25.00 -6.84
CA ALA A 303 -20.21 -25.32 -7.20
C ALA A 303 -20.34 -26.82 -7.38
N SER A 304 -21.35 -27.40 -6.74
CA SER A 304 -21.71 -28.80 -6.89
C SER A 304 -23.24 -28.93 -6.91
N HIS A 305 -23.74 -30.15 -7.09
CA HIS A 305 -25.16 -30.50 -7.06
C HIS A 305 -25.85 -29.94 -5.81
N ALA A 306 -27.18 -29.82 -5.84
CA ALA A 306 -27.98 -29.12 -4.82
C ALA A 306 -27.67 -29.49 -3.35
N THR A 307 -27.20 -30.71 -3.10
CA THR A 307 -26.91 -31.31 -1.79
C THR A 307 -25.45 -31.21 -1.34
N ALA A 308 -24.54 -30.74 -2.19
CA ALA A 308 -23.13 -30.66 -1.87
C ALA A 308 -22.74 -29.26 -1.36
N PRO A 309 -21.67 -29.16 -0.55
CA PRO A 309 -21.14 -27.87 -0.12
C PRO A 309 -20.79 -27.00 -1.32
N SER A 310 -21.15 -25.73 -1.26
CA SER A 310 -20.80 -24.76 -2.28
C SER A 310 -20.33 -23.46 -1.64
N ALA A 311 -19.44 -22.74 -2.32
CA ALA A 311 -18.90 -21.47 -1.83
C ALA A 311 -18.39 -20.61 -2.98
N GLU A 312 -18.45 -19.29 -2.79
CA GLU A 312 -17.94 -18.30 -3.73
C GLU A 312 -17.35 -17.11 -2.96
N ILE A 313 -16.23 -16.59 -3.46
CA ILE A 313 -15.71 -15.29 -3.08
C ILE A 313 -16.27 -14.28 -4.08
N VAL A 314 -17.15 -13.40 -3.60
CA VAL A 314 -17.83 -12.40 -4.42
C VAL A 314 -16.91 -11.19 -4.64
N SER A 315 -16.24 -10.75 -3.58
CA SER A 315 -15.35 -9.59 -3.59
C SER A 315 -14.11 -9.85 -2.75
N ALA A 316 -12.97 -9.32 -3.17
CA ALA A 316 -11.68 -9.47 -2.47
C ALA A 316 -10.80 -8.23 -2.72
N ILE A 317 -11.16 -7.10 -2.12
CA ILE A 317 -10.56 -5.80 -2.41
C ILE A 317 -9.32 -5.61 -1.54
N SER A 318 -8.13 -5.65 -2.16
CA SER A 318 -6.85 -5.52 -1.46
C SER A 318 -6.39 -4.06 -1.33
N THR A 319 -6.01 -3.69 -0.11
CA THR A 319 -5.46 -2.38 0.30
C THR A 319 -4.25 -2.59 1.21
N PRO A 320 -3.46 -1.54 1.52
CA PRO A 320 -2.45 -1.62 2.56
C PRO A 320 -2.97 -2.10 3.93
N ALA A 321 -4.20 -1.73 4.31
CA ALA A 321 -4.85 -2.18 5.55
C ALA A 321 -5.22 -3.68 5.57
N GLY A 322 -5.26 -4.34 4.40
CA GLY A 322 -5.66 -5.74 4.26
C GLY A 322 -6.55 -5.98 3.04
N THR A 323 -7.07 -7.20 2.92
CA THR A 323 -8.01 -7.56 1.86
C THR A 323 -9.41 -7.73 2.43
N LEU A 324 -10.36 -6.89 2.02
CA LEU A 324 -11.78 -7.07 2.32
C LEU A 324 -12.30 -8.24 1.48
N VAL A 325 -12.54 -9.37 2.13
CA VAL A 325 -13.08 -10.57 1.50
C VAL A 325 -14.55 -10.69 1.87
N THR A 326 -15.42 -10.72 0.86
CA THR A 326 -16.84 -11.04 1.04
C THR A 326 -17.25 -12.17 0.11
N GLY A 327 -18.15 -13.00 0.59
CA GLY A 327 -18.58 -14.19 -0.14
C GLY A 327 -19.75 -14.87 0.52
N TRP A 328 -20.03 -16.08 0.08
CA TRP A 328 -21.04 -16.94 0.68
C TRP A 328 -20.63 -18.41 0.61
N TYR A 329 -21.20 -19.22 1.48
CA TYR A 329 -21.14 -20.68 1.40
C TYR A 329 -22.50 -21.31 1.75
N ARG A 330 -22.77 -22.49 1.19
CA ARG A 330 -23.87 -23.37 1.56
C ARG A 330 -23.29 -24.67 2.07
N ASP A 331 -23.80 -25.11 3.21
CA ASP A 331 -23.36 -26.35 3.84
C ASP A 331 -24.55 -27.18 4.35
N PRO A 332 -25.34 -27.78 3.44
CA PRO A 332 -26.56 -28.51 3.82
C PRO A 332 -26.30 -29.80 4.60
N VAL A 333 -25.06 -30.30 4.60
CA VAL A 333 -24.66 -31.59 5.20
C VAL A 333 -23.51 -31.45 6.19
N HIS A 334 -23.25 -30.23 6.70
CA HIS A 334 -22.25 -29.95 7.75
C HIS A 334 -20.81 -30.39 7.42
N LEU A 335 -20.39 -30.28 6.17
CA LEU A 335 -19.05 -30.62 5.68
C LEU A 335 -18.10 -29.42 5.60
N PHE A 336 -18.57 -28.18 5.80
CA PHE A 336 -17.72 -26.99 5.83
C PHE A 336 -16.72 -27.09 7.00
N ALA A 337 -15.44 -26.92 6.70
CA ALA A 337 -14.38 -26.83 7.69
C ALA A 337 -13.76 -25.44 7.77
N GLY A 338 -13.77 -24.67 6.67
CA GLY A 338 -13.20 -23.33 6.67
C GLY A 338 -12.89 -22.75 5.30
N ILE A 339 -12.39 -21.51 5.30
CA ILE A 339 -11.86 -20.82 4.11
C ILE A 339 -10.46 -20.35 4.44
N ASP A 340 -9.51 -20.62 3.54
CA ASP A 340 -8.15 -20.11 3.65
C ASP A 340 -7.86 -19.09 2.55
N ALA A 341 -7.16 -18.00 2.88
CA ALA A 341 -6.48 -17.14 1.91
C ALA A 341 -5.12 -17.74 1.54
N LEU A 342 -4.81 -17.70 0.25
CA LEU A 342 -3.54 -18.16 -0.30
C LEU A 342 -2.68 -16.95 -0.64
N GLY A 343 -1.53 -16.84 0.03
CA GLY A 343 -0.53 -15.81 -0.22
C GLY A 343 0.58 -16.26 -1.16
N PRO A 344 1.50 -15.33 -1.51
CA PRO A 344 2.74 -15.65 -2.21
C PRO A 344 3.52 -16.78 -1.54
N ALA A 345 4.22 -17.57 -2.35
CA ALA A 345 4.89 -18.81 -1.92
C ALA A 345 3.94 -19.81 -1.23
N ASP A 346 2.64 -19.77 -1.58
CA ASP A 346 1.58 -20.63 -1.07
C ASP A 346 1.49 -20.64 0.47
N ARG A 347 1.78 -19.49 1.10
CA ARG A 347 1.47 -19.27 2.51
C ARG A 347 -0.04 -19.32 2.70
N ILE A 348 -0.49 -20.03 3.73
CA ILE A 348 -1.91 -20.22 4.02
C ILE A 348 -2.26 -19.38 5.24
N GLN A 349 -3.32 -18.58 5.14
CA GLN A 349 -3.97 -17.94 6.27
C GLN A 349 -5.36 -18.55 6.43
N ASP A 350 -5.62 -19.20 7.56
CA ASP A 350 -6.97 -19.66 7.92
C ASP A 350 -7.81 -18.44 8.34
N LEU A 351 -8.93 -18.21 7.65
CA LEU A 351 -9.84 -17.09 7.91
C LEU A 351 -11.03 -17.52 8.78
N SER A 352 -11.13 -18.81 9.11
CA SER A 352 -12.40 -19.41 9.54
C SER A 352 -12.90 -18.91 10.89
N ALA A 353 -11.98 -18.56 11.80
CA ALA A 353 -12.32 -18.01 13.11
C ALA A 353 -12.82 -16.55 13.05
N ASP A 354 -12.45 -15.83 11.99
CA ASP A 354 -12.68 -14.39 11.87
C ASP A 354 -13.87 -14.05 10.95
N LEU A 355 -14.47 -15.05 10.29
CA LEU A 355 -15.63 -14.85 9.43
C LEU A 355 -16.79 -14.24 10.22
N ARG A 356 -17.27 -13.08 9.76
CA ARG A 356 -18.52 -12.47 10.21
C ARG A 356 -19.64 -12.94 9.28
N CYS A 357 -20.44 -13.88 9.77
CA CYS A 357 -21.47 -14.55 8.98
C CYS A 357 -22.85 -13.88 9.12
N PHE A 358 -23.63 -13.88 8.05
CA PHE A 358 -24.99 -13.34 8.00
C PHE A 358 -25.84 -14.10 6.97
N PRO A 359 -27.18 -14.14 7.11
CA PRO A 359 -28.04 -14.85 6.17
C PRO A 359 -28.09 -14.14 4.82
N VAL A 360 -28.01 -14.89 3.72
CA VAL A 360 -28.18 -14.37 2.35
C VAL A 360 -28.93 -15.36 1.47
N ASP A 361 -29.59 -14.84 0.43
CA ASP A 361 -30.15 -15.65 -0.64
C ASP A 361 -29.27 -15.56 -1.90
N VAL A 362 -28.89 -16.72 -2.43
CA VAL A 362 -28.04 -16.82 -3.63
C VAL A 362 -28.77 -17.51 -4.76
N ALA A 363 -28.29 -17.32 -6.00
CA ALA A 363 -28.89 -17.97 -7.16
C ALA A 363 -28.86 -19.50 -7.02
N GLY A 364 -30.03 -20.13 -7.15
CA GLY A 364 -30.19 -21.57 -7.08
C GLY A 364 -29.85 -22.29 -8.39
N PRO A 365 -29.93 -23.64 -8.39
CA PRO A 365 -29.62 -24.45 -9.56
C PRO A 365 -30.64 -24.29 -10.71
N ILE A 366 -31.85 -23.81 -10.39
CA ILE A 366 -32.89 -23.49 -11.38
C ILE A 366 -32.78 -22.00 -11.69
N LYS A 367 -32.74 -21.64 -12.97
CA LYS A 367 -32.66 -20.24 -13.39
C LYS A 367 -33.82 -19.44 -12.77
N GLY A 368 -33.50 -18.42 -11.99
CA GLY A 368 -34.47 -17.58 -11.28
C GLY A 368 -34.85 -18.06 -9.88
N SER A 369 -34.45 -19.26 -9.45
CA SER A 369 -34.64 -19.68 -8.06
C SER A 369 -33.58 -19.05 -7.15
N LYS A 370 -33.94 -18.87 -5.87
CA LYS A 370 -33.04 -18.46 -4.80
C LYS A 370 -32.94 -19.58 -3.78
N VAL A 371 -31.75 -19.77 -3.23
CA VAL A 371 -31.50 -20.73 -2.15
C VAL A 371 -30.83 -20.02 -0.99
N PRO A 372 -31.19 -20.37 0.26
CA PRO A 372 -30.54 -19.81 1.42
C PRO A 372 -29.08 -20.26 1.48
N ALA A 373 -28.23 -19.34 1.91
CA ALA A 373 -26.80 -19.52 2.13
C ALA A 373 -26.33 -18.66 3.31
N THR A 374 -25.10 -18.93 3.75
CA THR A 374 -24.40 -18.11 4.75
C THR A 374 -23.46 -17.16 4.02
N GLY A 375 -23.79 -15.87 4.03
CA GLY A 375 -22.88 -14.81 3.61
C GLY A 375 -21.81 -14.60 4.67
N PHE A 376 -20.64 -14.14 4.26
CA PHE A 376 -19.57 -13.78 5.20
C PHE A 376 -18.78 -12.57 4.73
N ALA A 377 -18.15 -11.89 5.70
CA ALA A 377 -17.15 -10.87 5.49
C ALA A 377 -15.97 -11.05 6.45
N VAL A 378 -14.77 -10.75 5.99
CA VAL A 378 -13.54 -10.77 6.81
C VAL A 378 -12.49 -9.84 6.21
N LEU A 379 -11.69 -9.21 7.07
CA LEU A 379 -10.49 -8.51 6.65
C LEU A 379 -9.29 -9.46 6.74
N ALA A 380 -8.89 -10.03 5.61
CA ALA A 380 -7.73 -10.91 5.55
C ALA A 380 -6.44 -10.09 5.64
N ALA A 381 -5.48 -10.58 6.42
CA ALA A 381 -4.17 -9.94 6.53
C ALA A 381 -3.42 -10.08 5.21
N MET A 382 -2.49 -9.16 4.95
CA MET A 382 -1.60 -9.25 3.79
C MET A 382 -0.19 -9.62 4.26
N PRO A 383 0.21 -10.91 4.25
CA PRO A 383 1.56 -11.31 4.68
C PRO A 383 2.69 -10.72 3.82
N SER A 384 2.34 -10.06 2.71
CA SER A 384 3.23 -9.67 1.62
C SER A 384 3.24 -8.16 1.34
N GLY A 385 2.67 -7.33 2.21
CA GLY A 385 2.59 -5.89 1.94
C GLY A 385 1.69 -5.52 0.74
N PRO A 386 1.65 -4.23 0.35
CA PRO A 386 0.56 -3.67 -0.45
C PRO A 386 0.75 -3.86 -1.96
N ALA A 387 0.96 -5.07 -2.46
CA ALA A 387 0.92 -5.32 -3.90
C ALA A 387 -0.54 -5.29 -4.41
N PRO A 388 -0.82 -4.69 -5.59
CA PRO A 388 -2.17 -4.60 -6.12
C PRO A 388 -2.61 -5.94 -6.71
N LEU A 389 -3.07 -6.86 -5.86
CA LEU A 389 -3.69 -8.12 -6.29
C LEU A 389 -5.19 -7.88 -6.53
N LEU A 390 -5.61 -7.96 -7.79
CA LEU A 390 -7.00 -7.78 -8.20
C LEU A 390 -7.79 -9.09 -8.22
N GLN A 391 -7.12 -10.24 -8.07
CA GLN A 391 -7.74 -11.56 -7.95
C GLN A 391 -6.95 -12.47 -7.00
N PRO A 392 -6.88 -12.14 -5.69
CA PRO A 392 -6.25 -13.00 -4.71
C PRO A 392 -6.97 -14.36 -4.64
N ARG A 393 -6.22 -15.44 -4.40
CA ARG A 393 -6.76 -16.80 -4.36
C ARG A 393 -7.15 -17.24 -2.96
N PHE A 394 -8.14 -18.10 -2.92
CA PHE A 394 -8.66 -18.72 -1.70
C PHE A 394 -8.88 -20.22 -1.93
N ARG A 395 -9.09 -20.95 -0.85
CA ARG A 395 -9.62 -22.32 -0.93
C ARG A 395 -10.68 -22.58 0.13
N LEU A 396 -11.70 -23.33 -0.25
CA LEU A 396 -12.65 -23.96 0.67
C LEU A 396 -12.02 -25.23 1.22
N ARG A 397 -12.11 -25.43 2.53
CA ARG A 397 -11.77 -26.69 3.21
C ARG A 397 -13.03 -27.43 3.63
N LEU A 398 -13.04 -28.74 3.39
CA LEU A 398 -14.08 -29.64 3.87
C LEU A 398 -13.56 -30.52 5.00
N ARG A 399 -14.46 -31.00 5.86
CA ARG A 399 -14.14 -31.90 6.99
C ARG A 399 -13.56 -33.24 6.55
N SER A 400 -13.76 -33.64 5.30
CA SER A 400 -13.13 -34.82 4.69
C SER A 400 -11.63 -34.64 4.41
N GLY A 401 -11.09 -33.43 4.55
CA GLY A 401 -9.74 -33.06 4.11
C GLY A 401 -9.67 -32.62 2.65
N ALA A 402 -10.76 -32.74 1.88
CA ALA A 402 -10.83 -32.21 0.52
C ALA A 402 -10.78 -30.68 0.50
N THR A 403 -10.21 -30.13 -0.58
CA THR A 403 -10.14 -28.67 -0.78
C THR A 403 -10.58 -28.29 -2.17
N HIS A 404 -11.19 -27.11 -2.30
CA HIS A 404 -11.65 -26.56 -3.58
C HIS A 404 -11.11 -25.15 -3.77
N ALA A 405 -10.52 -24.87 -4.93
CA ALA A 405 -10.01 -23.55 -5.25
C ALA A 405 -11.17 -22.55 -5.43
N LEU A 406 -10.97 -21.34 -4.90
CA LEU A 406 -11.87 -20.21 -5.02
C LEU A 406 -11.09 -19.02 -5.58
N VAL A 407 -11.59 -18.40 -6.64
CA VAL A 407 -10.97 -17.24 -7.29
C VAL A 407 -12.07 -16.22 -7.55
N PRO A 408 -11.98 -15.00 -6.98
CA PRO A 408 -12.98 -13.98 -7.18
C PRO A 408 -12.99 -13.46 -8.63
N PRO A 409 -14.07 -12.78 -9.06
CA PRO A 409 -14.02 -11.97 -10.26
C PRO A 409 -12.93 -10.89 -10.16
N LEU A 410 -12.53 -10.32 -11.30
CA LEU A 410 -11.56 -9.24 -11.36
C LEU A 410 -12.07 -8.02 -10.57
N GLN A 411 -11.31 -7.58 -9.57
CA GLN A 411 -11.66 -6.44 -8.74
C GLN A 411 -11.29 -5.11 -9.44
N PRO A 412 -12.00 -4.00 -9.15
CA PRO A 412 -11.68 -2.70 -9.74
C PRO A 412 -10.28 -2.23 -9.36
N ALA A 413 -9.52 -1.74 -10.35
CA ALA A 413 -8.18 -1.19 -10.13
C ALA A 413 -8.20 0.30 -9.75
N ASP A 414 -9.27 1.02 -10.11
CA ASP A 414 -9.46 2.41 -9.73
C ASP A 414 -9.98 2.50 -8.28
N PRO A 415 -9.35 3.31 -7.39
CA PRO A 415 -9.76 3.43 -6.00
C PRO A 415 -11.19 3.95 -5.81
N VAL A 416 -11.72 4.78 -6.71
CA VAL A 416 -13.12 5.27 -6.62
C VAL A 416 -14.08 4.11 -6.86
N GLU A 417 -13.83 3.31 -7.89
CA GLU A 417 -14.63 2.13 -8.20
C GLU A 417 -14.49 1.05 -7.12
N ALA A 418 -13.27 0.82 -6.62
CA ALA A 418 -13.00 -0.12 -5.53
C ALA A 418 -13.67 0.32 -4.22
N ARG A 419 -13.65 1.62 -3.88
CA ARG A 419 -14.38 2.17 -2.72
C ARG A 419 -15.88 1.96 -2.90
N ALA A 420 -16.42 2.23 -4.08
CA ALA A 420 -17.83 2.01 -4.39
C ALA A 420 -18.21 0.52 -4.29
N ALA A 421 -17.31 -0.39 -4.67
CA ALA A 421 -17.50 -1.82 -4.49
C ALA A 421 -17.47 -2.23 -3.00
N ALA A 422 -16.52 -1.70 -2.21
CA ALA A 422 -16.44 -1.94 -0.77
C ALA A 422 -17.72 -1.48 -0.03
N LEU A 423 -18.25 -0.30 -0.38
CA LEU A 423 -19.49 0.24 0.16
C LEU A 423 -20.75 -0.57 -0.20
N ARG A 424 -20.67 -1.48 -1.18
CA ARG A 424 -21.76 -2.40 -1.58
C ARG A 424 -21.45 -3.86 -1.27
N ALA A 425 -20.32 -4.14 -0.63
CA ALA A 425 -19.83 -5.50 -0.45
C ALA A 425 -20.71 -6.33 0.49
N ILE A 426 -21.46 -5.66 1.38
CA ILE A 426 -22.33 -6.26 2.38
C ILE A 426 -23.67 -5.52 2.35
N PRO A 427 -24.82 -6.21 2.46
CA PRO A 427 -26.10 -5.53 2.63
C PRO A 427 -26.12 -4.74 3.94
N ALA A 428 -26.50 -3.47 3.88
CA ALA A 428 -26.36 -2.54 5.00
C ALA A 428 -27.11 -2.96 6.28
N GLN A 429 -28.18 -3.75 6.16
CA GLN A 429 -28.92 -4.29 7.32
C GLN A 429 -28.15 -5.37 8.11
N HIS A 430 -27.06 -5.89 7.58
CA HIS A 430 -26.21 -6.89 8.24
C HIS A 430 -24.91 -6.30 8.78
N VAL A 431 -24.72 -4.98 8.68
CA VAL A 431 -23.53 -4.28 9.18
C VAL A 431 -23.80 -3.82 10.61
N ASP A 432 -23.08 -4.41 11.56
CA ASP A 432 -22.99 -3.93 12.94
C ASP A 432 -21.72 -3.07 13.15
N ASP A 433 -21.59 -2.44 14.32
CA ASP A 433 -20.47 -1.54 14.63
C ASP A 433 -19.11 -2.26 14.59
N SER A 434 -19.06 -3.54 14.95
CA SER A 434 -17.83 -4.33 14.96
C SER A 434 -17.38 -4.64 13.53
N LEU A 435 -18.31 -5.04 12.67
CA LEU A 435 -18.06 -5.31 11.26
C LEU A 435 -17.67 -4.02 10.53
N LEU A 436 -18.37 -2.92 10.81
CA LEU A 436 -18.05 -1.62 10.23
C LEU A 436 -16.63 -1.20 10.62
N THR A 437 -16.31 -1.19 11.92
CA THR A 437 -15.02 -0.68 12.45
C THR A 437 -13.84 -1.58 12.09
N ASN A 438 -13.99 -2.90 12.26
CA ASN A 438 -12.85 -3.82 12.16
C ASN A 438 -12.65 -4.43 10.76
N VAL A 439 -13.67 -4.35 9.89
CA VAL A 439 -13.62 -4.99 8.56
C VAL A 439 -13.74 -3.97 7.43
N LEU A 440 -14.77 -3.13 7.45
CA LEU A 440 -15.07 -2.21 6.34
C LEU A 440 -14.28 -0.91 6.40
N ALA A 441 -14.24 -0.26 7.57
CA ALA A 441 -13.70 1.08 7.74
C ALA A 441 -12.22 1.21 7.33
N PRO A 442 -11.31 0.27 7.67
CA PRO A 442 -9.90 0.38 7.26
C PRO A 442 -9.74 0.38 5.74
N VAL A 443 -10.50 -0.46 5.04
CA VAL A 443 -10.45 -0.59 3.58
C VAL A 443 -11.11 0.61 2.90
N ILE A 444 -12.25 1.09 3.42
CA ILE A 444 -12.92 2.28 2.90
C ILE A 444 -12.02 3.52 3.06
N ALA A 445 -11.41 3.69 4.22
CA ALA A 445 -10.49 4.81 4.51
C ALA A 445 -9.29 4.80 3.55
N ASP A 446 -8.61 3.66 3.41
CA ASP A 446 -7.45 3.50 2.51
C ASP A 446 -7.80 3.79 1.05
N LEU A 447 -8.95 3.30 0.57
CA LEU A 447 -9.40 3.54 -0.81
C LEU A 447 -9.84 4.99 -1.02
N HIS A 448 -10.45 5.59 0.00
CA HIS A 448 -10.84 6.98 -0.03
C HIS A 448 -9.61 7.89 -0.11
N GLU A 449 -8.59 7.65 0.72
CA GLU A 449 -7.32 8.37 0.69
C GLU A 449 -6.60 8.23 -0.65
N GLN A 450 -6.55 7.01 -1.19
CA GLN A 450 -5.99 6.77 -2.52
C GLN A 450 -6.76 7.48 -3.65
N ALA A 451 -8.07 7.69 -3.49
CA ALA A 451 -8.86 8.46 -4.44
C ALA A 451 -8.56 9.97 -4.31
N ARG A 452 -8.48 10.49 -3.08
CA ARG A 452 -8.19 11.92 -2.82
C ARG A 452 -6.83 12.35 -3.34
N THR A 453 -5.79 11.56 -3.07
CA THR A 453 -4.42 11.85 -3.53
C THR A 453 -4.26 11.83 -5.05
N ARG A 454 -5.25 11.34 -5.80
CA ARG A 454 -5.28 11.35 -7.27
C ARG A 454 -6.07 12.54 -7.84
N VAL A 455 -6.70 13.36 -7.01
CA VAL A 455 -7.31 14.61 -7.43
C VAL A 455 -6.17 15.52 -7.85
N GLY A 456 -5.93 15.59 -9.17
CA GLY A 456 -4.82 16.34 -9.74
C GLY A 456 -5.03 17.85 -9.64
N ARG A 457 -4.24 18.63 -10.38
CA ARG A 457 -4.25 20.08 -10.23
C ARG A 457 -5.43 20.69 -10.99
N PRO A 458 -6.25 21.57 -10.36
CA PRO A 458 -7.36 22.19 -11.06
C PRO A 458 -6.86 23.21 -12.10
N SER A 459 -7.70 23.45 -13.11
CA SER A 459 -7.51 24.54 -14.07
C SER A 459 -8.48 25.69 -13.79
N VAL A 460 -8.08 26.92 -14.12
CA VAL A 460 -8.86 28.13 -13.77
C VAL A 460 -9.19 28.92 -15.04
N LYS A 461 -10.43 29.41 -15.12
CA LYS A 461 -10.95 30.26 -16.18
C LYS A 461 -11.63 31.48 -15.56
N GLU A 462 -11.16 32.66 -15.91
CA GLU A 462 -11.82 33.91 -15.53
C GLU A 462 -12.80 34.34 -16.62
N ILE A 463 -13.98 34.79 -16.18
CA ILE A 463 -15.07 35.23 -17.05
C ILE A 463 -15.49 36.64 -16.58
N GLY A 464 -15.26 37.63 -17.43
CA GLY A 464 -15.43 39.04 -17.08
C GLY A 464 -14.23 39.62 -16.34
N SER A 465 -14.36 40.86 -15.85
CA SER A 465 -13.31 41.53 -15.05
C SER A 465 -13.55 41.30 -13.56
N PRO A 466 -12.68 40.59 -12.82
CA PRO A 466 -12.89 40.31 -11.42
C PRO A 466 -12.96 41.58 -10.56
N ILE A 467 -13.74 41.52 -9.48
CA ILE A 467 -13.69 42.57 -8.43
C ILE A 467 -12.30 42.52 -7.79
N ALA A 468 -11.63 43.68 -7.74
CA ALA A 468 -10.25 43.77 -7.27
C ALA A 468 -10.10 43.45 -5.78
N ARG A 469 -11.08 43.86 -4.95
CA ARG A 469 -11.08 43.64 -3.49
C ARG A 469 -12.50 43.26 -3.02
N PRO A 470 -12.97 42.04 -3.33
CA PRO A 470 -14.25 41.59 -2.84
C PRO A 470 -14.20 41.47 -1.30
N ARG A 471 -15.31 41.78 -0.62
CA ARG A 471 -15.46 41.49 0.82
C ARG A 471 -15.76 40.01 1.04
N VAL A 472 -16.49 39.39 0.12
CA VAL A 472 -16.94 38.00 0.23
C VAL A 472 -16.55 37.22 -1.02
N SER A 473 -16.05 36.01 -0.85
CA SER A 473 -15.95 35.03 -1.93
C SER A 473 -17.04 33.99 -1.78
N VAL A 474 -17.95 33.93 -2.75
CA VAL A 474 -19.03 32.95 -2.81
C VAL A 474 -18.53 31.74 -3.59
N ILE A 475 -18.38 30.62 -2.91
CA ILE A 475 -17.86 29.37 -3.48
C ILE A 475 -19.04 28.45 -3.73
N VAL A 476 -19.19 28.02 -4.98
CA VAL A 476 -20.30 27.18 -5.43
C VAL A 476 -19.76 25.92 -6.11
N PRO A 477 -19.72 24.76 -5.41
CA PRO A 477 -19.34 23.50 -6.03
C PRO A 477 -20.43 23.03 -7.01
N LEU A 478 -20.00 22.52 -8.16
CA LEU A 478 -20.84 22.05 -9.26
C LEU A 478 -20.55 20.57 -9.54
N TYR A 479 -21.60 19.75 -9.58
CA TYR A 479 -21.47 18.35 -9.97
C TYR A 479 -22.73 17.87 -10.70
N LYS A 480 -22.60 17.54 -11.99
CA LYS A 480 -23.63 16.97 -12.89
C LYS A 480 -24.86 17.86 -13.16
N ALA A 481 -25.49 18.43 -12.15
CA ALA A 481 -26.70 19.24 -12.27
C ALA A 481 -26.35 20.73 -12.43
N LEU A 482 -26.68 21.29 -13.60
CA LEU A 482 -26.33 22.68 -13.96
C LEU A 482 -27.55 23.58 -14.16
N ASP A 483 -28.76 23.02 -14.07
CA ASP A 483 -30.01 23.72 -14.41
C ASP A 483 -30.27 24.94 -13.51
N PHE A 484 -29.79 24.88 -12.27
CA PHE A 484 -29.99 25.94 -11.28
C PHE A 484 -29.06 27.15 -11.42
N LEU A 485 -27.94 27.03 -12.14
CA LEU A 485 -26.97 28.14 -12.28
C LEU A 485 -27.61 29.39 -12.86
N ARG A 486 -28.54 29.22 -13.81
CA ARG A 486 -29.21 30.35 -14.47
C ARG A 486 -30.04 31.17 -13.49
N PHE A 487 -30.75 30.50 -12.58
CA PHE A 487 -31.56 31.15 -11.55
C PHE A 487 -30.69 31.75 -10.46
N GLN A 488 -29.64 31.05 -10.05
CA GLN A 488 -28.73 31.51 -9.00
C GLN A 488 -27.97 32.76 -9.42
N ILE A 489 -27.38 32.76 -10.62
CA ILE A 489 -26.67 33.94 -11.15
C ILE A 489 -27.61 35.12 -11.34
N ALA A 490 -28.84 34.89 -11.83
CA ALA A 490 -29.81 35.96 -11.98
C ALA A 490 -30.13 36.60 -10.61
N ALA A 491 -30.37 35.79 -9.58
CA ALA A 491 -30.66 36.27 -8.24
C ALA A 491 -29.47 37.05 -7.63
N PHE A 492 -28.24 36.55 -7.82
CA PHE A 492 -27.02 37.25 -7.38
C PHE A 492 -26.81 38.58 -8.14
N ALA A 493 -27.08 38.58 -9.44
CA ALA A 493 -26.89 39.76 -10.29
C ALA A 493 -27.93 40.86 -10.05
N MET A 494 -29.10 40.54 -9.47
CA MET A 494 -30.14 41.51 -9.09
C MET A 494 -29.87 42.17 -7.74
N ASP A 495 -28.93 41.66 -6.95
CA ASP A 495 -28.54 42.22 -5.66
C ASP A 495 -27.37 43.22 -5.83
N SER A 496 -27.67 44.51 -5.67
CA SER A 496 -26.69 45.59 -5.86
C SER A 496 -25.54 45.55 -4.86
N TRP A 497 -25.81 45.10 -3.63
CA TRP A 497 -24.78 44.91 -2.62
C TRP A 497 -23.86 43.76 -3.02
N PHE A 498 -24.44 42.64 -3.47
CA PHE A 498 -23.69 41.48 -3.94
C PHE A 498 -22.74 41.87 -5.07
N ARG A 499 -23.25 42.51 -6.14
CA ARG A 499 -22.44 42.95 -7.30
C ARG A 499 -21.23 43.80 -6.92
N SER A 500 -21.36 44.59 -5.86
CA SER A 500 -20.32 45.54 -5.45
C SER A 500 -19.32 44.94 -4.47
N ASN A 501 -19.67 43.85 -3.78
CA ASN A 501 -18.91 43.35 -2.63
C ASN A 501 -18.52 41.86 -2.72
N ALA A 502 -19.11 41.09 -3.63
CA ALA A 502 -18.92 39.64 -3.69
C ALA A 502 -18.36 39.18 -5.04
N GLU A 503 -17.41 38.26 -4.99
CA GLU A 503 -17.01 37.48 -6.16
C GLU A 503 -17.66 36.10 -6.14
N VAL A 504 -17.83 35.49 -7.32
CA VAL A 504 -18.41 34.15 -7.46
C VAL A 504 -17.39 33.20 -8.05
N ILE A 505 -17.13 32.10 -7.33
CA ILE A 505 -16.18 31.05 -7.70
C ILE A 505 -16.98 29.75 -7.86
N TYR A 506 -17.16 29.32 -9.10
CA TYR A 506 -17.74 28.02 -9.42
C TYR A 506 -16.63 26.96 -9.44
N VAL A 507 -16.81 25.87 -8.70
CA VAL A 507 -15.86 24.76 -8.67
C VAL A 507 -16.48 23.52 -9.29
N LEU A 508 -16.10 23.20 -10.52
CA LEU A 508 -16.62 22.07 -11.28
C LEU A 508 -15.90 20.76 -10.93
N ASP A 509 -16.64 19.88 -10.26
CA ASP A 509 -16.20 18.55 -9.80
C ASP A 509 -16.61 17.41 -10.76
N SER A 510 -17.12 17.78 -11.94
CA SER A 510 -17.40 16.92 -13.11
C SER A 510 -16.67 17.46 -14.34
N PRO A 511 -15.34 17.24 -14.46
CA PRO A 511 -14.51 17.80 -15.55
C PRO A 511 -15.02 17.52 -16.96
N GLU A 512 -15.75 16.42 -17.15
CA GLU A 512 -16.38 16.06 -18.42
C GLU A 512 -17.40 17.11 -18.91
N GLN A 513 -17.92 17.97 -18.02
CA GLN A 513 -18.86 19.06 -18.36
C GLN A 513 -18.17 20.43 -18.52
N ALA A 514 -16.84 20.50 -18.49
CA ALA A 514 -16.11 21.78 -18.45
C ALA A 514 -16.47 22.74 -19.59
N ARG A 515 -16.58 22.22 -20.83
CA ARG A 515 -16.92 23.05 -22.00
C ARG A 515 -18.32 23.64 -21.90
N ASP A 516 -19.29 22.84 -21.45
CA ASP A 516 -20.69 23.26 -21.36
C ASP A 516 -20.88 24.32 -20.26
N VAL A 517 -20.22 24.12 -19.11
CA VAL A 517 -20.25 25.07 -17.99
C VAL A 517 -19.56 26.38 -18.38
N GLU A 518 -18.39 26.33 -19.02
CA GLU A 518 -17.70 27.53 -19.48
C GLU A 518 -18.56 28.32 -20.47
N HIS A 519 -19.16 27.64 -21.46
CA HIS A 519 -20.05 28.27 -22.43
C HIS A 519 -21.26 28.93 -21.76
N LEU A 520 -21.91 28.21 -20.83
CA LEU A 520 -23.05 28.73 -20.08
C LEU A 520 -22.68 29.97 -19.27
N LEU A 521 -21.58 29.94 -18.52
CA LEU A 521 -21.14 31.06 -17.69
C LEU A 521 -20.75 32.28 -18.53
N ARG A 522 -20.11 32.09 -19.69
CA ARG A 522 -19.84 33.20 -20.62
C ARG A 522 -21.12 33.84 -21.14
N GLY A 523 -22.11 33.03 -21.51
CA GLY A 523 -23.43 33.54 -21.92
C GLY A 523 -24.13 34.31 -20.81
N LEU A 524 -24.11 33.79 -19.58
CA LEU A 524 -24.72 34.44 -18.42
C LEU A 524 -24.00 35.75 -18.05
N HIS A 525 -22.68 35.80 -18.19
CA HIS A 525 -21.92 37.04 -18.01
C HIS A 525 -22.35 38.12 -19.01
N LEU A 526 -22.59 37.79 -20.29
CA LEU A 526 -23.08 38.76 -21.28
C LEU A 526 -24.47 39.32 -20.95
N VAL A 527 -25.32 38.52 -20.30
CA VAL A 527 -26.69 38.93 -19.94
C VAL A 527 -26.73 39.74 -18.66
N TYR A 528 -25.98 39.32 -17.65
CA TYR A 528 -26.09 39.87 -16.29
C TYR A 528 -24.92 40.77 -15.87
N ASP A 529 -23.85 40.80 -16.67
CA ASP A 529 -22.60 41.53 -16.38
C ASP A 529 -22.06 41.21 -14.97
N LEU A 530 -22.15 39.93 -14.57
CA LEU A 530 -21.60 39.44 -13.31
C LEU A 530 -20.31 38.66 -13.61
N PRO A 531 -19.13 39.11 -13.13
CA PRO A 531 -17.89 38.38 -13.28
C PRO A 531 -17.89 37.09 -12.47
N THR A 532 -17.32 36.01 -13.01
CA THR A 532 -17.21 34.71 -12.33
C THR A 532 -15.84 34.08 -12.57
N THR A 533 -15.39 33.28 -11.63
CA THR A 533 -14.22 32.40 -11.78
C THR A 533 -14.71 30.95 -11.84
N LEU A 534 -14.34 30.23 -12.89
CA LEU A 534 -14.59 28.79 -13.01
C LEU A 534 -13.30 28.02 -12.72
N ILE A 535 -13.32 27.21 -11.67
CA ILE A 535 -12.28 26.25 -11.34
C ILE A 535 -12.75 24.88 -11.80
N ILE A 536 -11.93 24.16 -12.57
CA ILE A 536 -12.25 22.83 -13.10
C ILE A 536 -11.32 21.83 -12.43
N MET A 537 -11.89 20.93 -11.62
CA MET A 537 -11.19 19.84 -10.98
C MET A 537 -10.73 18.82 -12.02
N GLU A 538 -9.54 18.24 -11.87
CA GLU A 538 -9.06 17.20 -12.80
C GLU A 538 -9.84 15.89 -12.64
N ARG A 539 -10.33 15.63 -11.43
CA ARG A 539 -11.16 14.48 -11.06
C ARG A 539 -12.15 14.89 -9.97
N ASN A 540 -13.22 14.11 -9.84
CA ASN A 540 -14.17 14.27 -8.76
C ASN A 540 -13.49 14.07 -7.38
N GLY A 541 -13.37 15.15 -6.62
CA GLY A 541 -12.87 15.17 -5.23
C GLY A 541 -13.99 15.17 -4.19
N GLY A 542 -15.23 15.42 -4.59
CA GLY A 542 -16.38 15.55 -3.71
C GLY A 542 -16.56 16.97 -3.16
N TYR A 543 -17.68 17.19 -2.48
CA TYR A 543 -18.11 18.51 -2.01
C TYR A 543 -17.07 19.20 -1.11
N ALA A 544 -16.52 18.50 -0.11
CA ALA A 544 -15.51 19.06 0.79
C ALA A 544 -14.26 19.52 0.04
N CYS A 545 -13.72 18.68 -0.85
CA CYS A 545 -12.53 19.00 -1.64
C CYS A 545 -12.80 20.17 -2.60
N ALA A 546 -13.95 20.19 -3.27
CA ALA A 546 -14.33 21.28 -4.17
C ALA A 546 -14.42 22.63 -3.42
N ASN A 547 -15.03 22.65 -2.24
CA ASN A 547 -15.10 23.87 -1.42
C ASN A 547 -13.71 24.30 -0.92
N ASN A 548 -12.89 23.37 -0.44
CA ASN A 548 -11.53 23.65 0.00
C ASN A 548 -10.69 24.24 -1.14
N VAL A 549 -10.74 23.63 -2.32
CA VAL A 549 -10.08 24.16 -3.53
C VAL A 549 -10.60 25.56 -3.85
N GLY A 550 -11.92 25.77 -3.87
CA GLY A 550 -12.50 27.11 -4.08
C GLY A 550 -11.98 28.15 -3.09
N ALA A 551 -11.85 27.78 -1.81
CA ALA A 551 -11.33 28.65 -0.75
C ALA A 551 -9.87 29.04 -0.98
N THR A 552 -9.04 28.19 -1.61
CA THR A 552 -7.65 28.56 -1.94
C THR A 552 -7.52 29.66 -3.01
N TYR A 553 -8.57 29.89 -3.81
CA TYR A 553 -8.62 30.93 -4.84
C TYR A 553 -9.44 32.16 -4.41
N ALA A 554 -10.07 32.10 -3.23
CA ALA A 554 -10.88 33.18 -2.67
C ALA A 554 -10.02 34.39 -2.30
N ARG A 555 -10.47 35.59 -2.65
CA ARG A 555 -9.82 36.87 -2.30
C ARG A 555 -10.54 37.63 -1.18
N GLY A 556 -11.77 37.26 -0.85
CA GLY A 556 -12.58 37.91 0.17
C GLY A 556 -12.13 37.57 1.59
N ASP A 557 -12.44 38.46 2.53
CA ASP A 557 -12.19 38.25 3.96
C ASP A 557 -13.22 37.30 4.59
N VAL A 558 -14.35 37.10 3.91
CA VAL A 558 -15.43 36.18 4.28
C VAL A 558 -15.65 35.18 3.15
N LEU A 559 -15.90 33.92 3.51
CA LEU A 559 -16.32 32.87 2.59
C LEU A 559 -17.82 32.62 2.77
N ALA A 560 -18.54 32.53 1.66
CA ALA A 560 -19.90 32.01 1.62
C ALA A 560 -19.88 30.71 0.81
N LEU A 561 -20.08 29.60 1.50
CA LEU A 561 -20.13 28.26 0.93
C LEU A 561 -21.59 27.97 0.59
N VAL A 562 -21.92 27.86 -0.70
CA VAL A 562 -23.31 27.84 -1.16
C VAL A 562 -23.50 26.75 -2.21
N ASN A 563 -24.50 25.89 -2.04
CA ASN A 563 -24.83 24.88 -3.05
C ASN A 563 -25.35 25.53 -4.35
N SER A 564 -25.19 24.84 -5.47
CA SER A 564 -25.59 25.35 -6.80
C SER A 564 -27.10 25.47 -7.00
N ASP A 565 -27.89 24.83 -6.14
CA ASP A 565 -29.36 24.81 -6.13
C ASP A 565 -29.96 25.61 -4.96
N VAL A 566 -29.14 26.48 -4.34
CA VAL A 566 -29.58 27.44 -3.33
C VAL A 566 -29.80 28.81 -3.95
N ILE A 567 -31.03 29.31 -3.83
CA ILE A 567 -31.50 30.55 -4.45
C ILE A 567 -32.04 31.51 -3.36
N PRO A 568 -31.52 32.74 -3.24
CA PRO A 568 -32.06 33.72 -2.30
C PRO A 568 -33.46 34.19 -2.71
N ILE A 569 -34.33 34.39 -1.72
CA ILE A 569 -35.69 34.89 -1.96
C ILE A 569 -35.68 36.40 -2.15
N GLU A 570 -34.91 37.12 -1.34
CA GLU A 570 -34.83 38.58 -1.35
C GLU A 570 -33.37 39.05 -1.54
N PRO A 571 -33.13 40.20 -2.21
CA PRO A 571 -31.83 40.87 -2.21
C PRO A 571 -31.37 41.27 -0.81
N GLY A 572 -30.05 41.43 -0.62
CA GLY A 572 -29.43 41.81 0.66
C GLY A 572 -29.14 40.62 1.58
N TRP A 573 -29.50 39.39 1.17
CA TRP A 573 -29.30 38.17 1.96
C TRP A 573 -27.85 38.01 2.45
N LEU A 574 -26.87 38.25 1.59
CA LEU A 574 -25.46 38.05 1.91
C LEU A 574 -24.91 39.17 2.81
N GLU A 575 -25.38 40.41 2.61
CA GLU A 575 -25.04 41.54 3.48
C GLU A 575 -25.44 41.26 4.93
N ILE A 576 -26.67 40.79 5.12
CA ILE A 576 -27.25 40.49 6.44
C ILE A 576 -26.43 39.40 7.14
N LEU A 577 -26.09 38.31 6.44
CA LEU A 577 -25.28 37.21 6.98
C LEU A 577 -23.87 37.68 7.35
N VAL A 578 -23.19 38.41 6.46
CA VAL A 578 -21.86 38.99 6.73
C VAL A 578 -21.91 39.94 7.93
N GLY A 579 -22.97 40.72 8.06
CA GLY A 579 -23.22 41.60 9.20
C GLY A 579 -23.25 40.85 10.53
N ARG A 580 -23.73 39.61 10.59
CA ARG A 580 -23.77 38.79 11.82
C ARG A 580 -22.40 38.29 12.29
N LEU A 581 -21.43 38.23 11.39
CA LEU A 581 -20.05 37.91 11.75
C LEU A 581 -19.38 39.06 12.52
N ASN A 582 -19.88 40.28 12.33
CA ASN A 582 -19.38 41.48 13.00
C ASN A 582 -20.05 41.62 14.39
N GLY A 583 -19.27 41.49 15.46
CA GLY A 583 -19.76 41.82 16.81
C GLY A 583 -19.10 41.07 17.96
N ARG A 584 -19.50 41.43 19.18
CA ARG A 584 -18.93 40.89 20.44
C ARG A 584 -19.24 39.41 20.70
N ARG A 585 -20.18 38.82 19.95
CA ARG A 585 -20.64 37.43 20.15
C ARG A 585 -19.63 36.37 19.69
N ARG A 586 -18.51 36.75 19.04
CA ARG A 586 -17.49 35.83 18.50
C ARG A 586 -18.10 34.76 17.58
N ILE A 587 -18.96 35.18 16.64
CA ILE A 587 -19.55 34.25 15.67
C ILE A 587 -18.45 33.78 14.70
N GLY A 588 -18.35 32.46 14.53
CA GLY A 588 -17.40 31.83 13.61
C GLY A 588 -18.05 31.37 12.32
N ALA A 589 -19.35 31.05 12.33
CA ALA A 589 -20.14 30.80 11.14
C ALA A 589 -21.62 31.15 11.36
N VAL A 590 -22.30 31.49 10.28
CA VAL A 590 -23.75 31.76 10.26
C VAL A 590 -24.41 31.04 9.09
N GLY A 591 -25.60 30.48 9.35
CA GLY A 591 -26.44 29.84 8.33
C GLY A 591 -27.83 30.51 8.28
N PRO A 592 -28.43 30.65 7.09
CA PRO A 592 -29.76 31.22 6.91
C PRO A 592 -30.86 30.19 7.19
N LYS A 593 -32.13 30.61 7.07
CA LYS A 593 -33.27 29.69 6.94
C LYS A 593 -33.31 29.13 5.53
N LEU A 594 -33.33 27.80 5.41
CA LEU A 594 -33.53 27.13 4.12
C LEU A 594 -34.93 26.57 4.04
N LEU A 595 -35.58 26.76 2.90
CA LEU A 595 -36.91 26.28 2.58
C LEU A 595 -36.85 25.26 1.45
N PHE A 596 -37.72 24.26 1.52
CA PHE A 596 -38.07 23.41 0.40
C PHE A 596 -38.91 24.19 -0.64
N GLU A 597 -39.08 23.61 -1.83
CA GLU A 597 -39.84 24.26 -2.92
C GLU A 597 -41.33 24.48 -2.59
N ASP A 598 -41.89 23.72 -1.64
CA ASP A 598 -43.25 23.90 -1.13
C ASP A 598 -43.37 24.96 -0.03
N GLY A 599 -42.26 25.62 0.33
CA GLY A 599 -42.19 26.62 1.40
C GLY A 599 -42.11 26.03 2.80
N SER A 600 -42.05 24.71 2.97
CA SER A 600 -41.76 24.12 4.27
C SER A 600 -40.28 24.30 4.65
N ILE A 601 -40.00 24.38 5.95
CA ILE A 601 -38.66 24.57 6.48
C ILE A 601 -37.82 23.32 6.23
N GLN A 602 -36.65 23.52 5.64
CA GLN A 602 -35.63 22.48 5.49
C GLN A 602 -34.53 22.62 6.54
N HIS A 603 -34.14 23.85 6.87
CA HIS A 603 -33.09 24.14 7.86
C HIS A 603 -33.40 25.41 8.66
N ALA A 604 -33.34 25.28 9.99
CA ALA A 604 -33.41 26.41 10.94
C ALA A 604 -32.31 26.29 12.01
N GLY A 605 -31.11 25.87 11.59
CA GLY A 605 -30.02 25.39 12.44
C GLY A 605 -30.06 23.87 12.66
N MET A 606 -28.93 23.30 13.08
CA MET A 606 -28.77 21.88 13.38
C MET A 606 -28.60 21.59 14.87
N TYR A 607 -28.94 20.37 15.27
CA TYR A 607 -28.62 19.77 16.55
C TYR A 607 -28.21 18.31 16.39
N PHE A 608 -27.61 17.76 17.44
CA PHE A 608 -27.14 16.38 17.44
C PHE A 608 -28.05 15.51 18.29
N SER A 609 -28.42 14.35 17.76
CA SER A 609 -29.19 13.34 18.47
C SER A 609 -28.54 11.98 18.30
N LYS A 610 -28.72 11.07 19.26
CA LYS A 610 -28.29 9.69 19.11
C LYS A 610 -29.38 8.85 18.44
N ASP A 611 -28.97 7.95 17.55
CA ASP A 611 -29.84 6.86 17.09
C ASP A 611 -30.00 5.79 18.19
N HIS A 612 -30.74 4.72 17.88
CA HIS A 612 -30.99 3.63 18.82
C HIS A 612 -29.75 2.78 19.14
N HIS A 613 -28.67 2.91 18.36
CA HIS A 613 -27.36 2.31 18.62
C HIS A 613 -26.40 3.27 19.34
N GLY A 614 -26.85 4.50 19.65
CA GLY A 614 -26.03 5.49 20.34
C GLY A 614 -25.11 6.31 19.43
N ARG A 615 -25.21 6.16 18.10
CA ARG A 615 -24.43 6.92 17.11
C ARG A 615 -25.02 8.30 16.88
N TRP A 616 -24.17 9.28 16.64
CA TRP A 616 -24.60 10.68 16.50
C TRP A 616 -25.10 11.00 15.10
N LEU A 617 -26.28 11.63 15.03
CA LEU A 617 -26.96 12.07 13.83
C LEU A 617 -27.09 13.59 13.79
N ASN A 618 -26.92 14.17 12.61
CA ASN A 618 -27.27 15.55 12.31
C ASN A 618 -28.80 15.67 12.14
N GLN A 619 -29.42 16.55 12.91
CA GLN A 619 -30.85 16.85 12.84
C GLN A 619 -31.08 18.34 12.61
N HIS A 620 -32.12 18.67 11.85
CA HIS A 620 -32.48 20.05 11.54
C HIS A 620 -33.64 20.50 12.43
N TYR A 621 -33.50 21.65 13.09
CA TYR A 621 -34.60 22.21 13.86
C TYR A 621 -35.80 22.53 12.95
N HIS A 622 -36.99 22.10 13.38
CA HIS A 622 -38.27 22.44 12.75
C HIS A 622 -38.42 22.02 11.27
N LYS A 623 -37.63 21.05 10.81
CA LYS A 623 -37.75 20.51 9.44
C LYS A 623 -39.18 20.00 9.17
N GLY A 624 -39.74 20.37 8.02
CA GLY A 624 -41.10 20.06 7.57
C GLY A 624 -42.20 20.98 8.13
N MET A 625 -41.87 21.93 9.01
CA MET A 625 -42.84 22.92 9.50
C MET A 625 -43.07 24.05 8.47
N PRO A 626 -44.19 24.79 8.52
CA PRO A 626 -44.41 25.95 7.66
C PRO A 626 -43.33 27.03 7.79
N ARG A 627 -43.06 27.79 6.71
CA ARG A 627 -42.08 28.90 6.63
C ARG A 627 -42.12 29.87 7.80
N ASP A 628 -43.32 30.21 8.22
CA ASP A 628 -43.68 31.21 9.23
C ASP A 628 -43.82 30.62 10.64
N TYR A 629 -43.42 29.36 10.84
CA TYR A 629 -43.43 28.71 12.15
C TYR A 629 -42.65 29.54 13.18
N GLU A 630 -43.36 30.09 14.16
CA GLU A 630 -42.87 31.11 15.09
C GLU A 630 -41.51 30.76 15.72
N ARG A 631 -41.33 29.52 16.19
CA ARG A 631 -40.08 29.09 16.84
C ARG A 631 -38.87 29.00 15.89
N ALA A 632 -39.11 28.97 14.58
CA ALA A 632 -38.07 29.00 13.57
C ALA A 632 -37.75 30.44 13.09
N SER A 633 -38.51 31.44 13.55
CA SER A 633 -38.31 32.86 13.22
C SER A 633 -37.40 33.58 14.22
N GLU A 634 -36.85 32.87 15.20
CA GLU A 634 -35.93 33.41 16.21
C GLU A 634 -34.46 33.20 15.86
N GLU A 635 -33.64 34.24 16.01
CA GLU A 635 -32.18 34.14 15.88
C GLU A 635 -31.63 33.33 17.05
N ARG A 636 -30.81 32.31 16.75
CA ARG A 636 -30.31 31.38 17.77
C ARG A 636 -28.85 31.04 17.58
N LEU A 637 -28.17 30.81 18.70
CA LEU A 637 -26.91 30.09 18.71
C LEU A 637 -27.23 28.60 18.60
N VAL A 638 -26.60 27.94 17.63
CA VAL A 638 -26.84 26.54 17.33
C VAL A 638 -25.53 25.77 17.34
N PRO A 639 -25.55 24.45 17.57
CA PRO A 639 -24.35 23.61 17.45
C PRO A 639 -23.72 23.64 16.05
N ALA A 640 -24.53 23.66 15.00
CA ALA A 640 -24.08 23.66 13.62
C ALA A 640 -25.12 24.27 12.68
N VAL A 641 -24.70 24.61 11.46
CA VAL A 641 -25.54 25.00 10.32
C VAL A 641 -25.09 24.22 9.08
N THR A 642 -25.97 24.08 8.09
CA THR A 642 -25.68 23.18 6.95
C THR A 642 -24.77 23.83 5.91
N GLY A 643 -23.98 23.01 5.23
CA GLY A 643 -23.12 23.40 4.12
C GLY A 643 -23.90 23.91 2.90
N ALA A 644 -25.21 23.68 2.82
CA ALA A 644 -26.01 24.23 1.71
C ALA A 644 -25.92 25.76 1.64
N CYS A 645 -25.85 26.44 2.79
CA CYS A 645 -25.40 27.83 2.86
C CYS A 645 -24.75 28.11 4.22
N LEU A 646 -23.43 28.30 4.23
CA LEU A 646 -22.65 28.62 5.42
C LEU A 646 -21.70 29.78 5.15
N VAL A 647 -21.81 30.85 5.94
CA VAL A 647 -20.96 32.04 5.82
C VAL A 647 -20.01 32.13 7.00
N THR A 648 -18.71 32.25 6.75
CA THR A 648 -17.65 32.20 7.78
C THR A 648 -16.49 33.13 7.42
N PRO A 649 -15.81 33.78 8.39
CA PRO A 649 -14.58 34.52 8.10
C PRO A 649 -13.52 33.58 7.50
N ARG A 650 -12.85 34.01 6.41
CA ARG A 650 -11.82 33.20 5.74
C ARG A 650 -10.71 32.78 6.71
N ALA A 651 -10.27 33.71 7.56
CA ALA A 651 -9.25 33.41 8.58
C ALA A 651 -9.69 32.33 9.59
N VAL A 652 -11.00 32.21 9.87
CA VAL A 652 -11.52 31.14 10.74
C VAL A 652 -11.52 29.81 9.99
N PHE A 653 -12.01 29.79 8.75
CA PHE A 653 -11.99 28.61 7.90
C PHE A 653 -10.58 28.05 7.71
N GLU A 654 -9.61 28.92 7.40
CA GLU A 654 -8.19 28.56 7.26
C GLU A 654 -7.59 28.05 8.59
N ALA A 655 -7.88 28.73 9.71
CA ALA A 655 -7.34 28.34 11.01
C ALA A 655 -7.81 26.95 11.48
N VAL A 656 -9.00 26.52 11.04
CA VAL A 656 -9.54 25.18 11.35
C VAL A 656 -9.24 24.13 10.27
N GLY A 657 -8.49 24.49 9.23
CA GLY A 657 -8.12 23.59 8.14
C GLY A 657 -9.24 23.30 7.13
N GLY A 658 -10.27 24.15 7.04
CA GLY A 658 -11.37 24.01 6.09
C GLY A 658 -12.28 22.81 6.36
N PHE A 659 -12.93 22.28 5.33
CA PHE A 659 -13.70 21.04 5.44
C PHE A 659 -12.77 19.83 5.61
N THR A 660 -13.15 18.89 6.48
CA THR A 660 -12.51 17.58 6.42
C THR A 660 -12.97 16.88 5.16
N GLU A 661 -12.04 16.25 4.47
CA GLU A 661 -12.31 15.52 3.25
C GLU A 661 -12.39 14.01 3.50
N ASP A 662 -12.40 13.55 4.75
CA ASP A 662 -12.33 12.11 5.06
C ASP A 662 -13.70 11.39 4.99
N TYR A 663 -14.79 12.15 4.94
CA TYR A 663 -16.13 11.61 4.78
C TYR A 663 -16.35 11.13 3.35
N VAL A 664 -16.88 9.92 3.20
CA VAL A 664 -17.14 9.33 1.88
C VAL A 664 -18.52 9.74 1.39
N VAL A 665 -18.62 10.27 0.16
CA VAL A 665 -19.90 10.59 -0.50
C VAL A 665 -20.70 11.77 0.11
N GLY A 666 -20.31 12.35 1.26
CA GLY A 666 -20.88 13.59 1.86
C GLY A 666 -21.61 13.41 3.21
N ASP A 667 -22.39 14.43 3.63
CA ASP A 667 -23.37 14.50 4.76
C ASP A 667 -22.88 15.02 6.13
N TYR A 668 -21.62 14.79 6.53
CA TYR A 668 -21.12 15.16 7.88
C TYR A 668 -20.04 16.26 7.87
N GLU A 669 -19.62 16.70 6.70
CA GLU A 669 -18.57 17.72 6.54
C GLU A 669 -18.96 19.10 7.13
N ASP A 670 -20.24 19.47 7.09
CA ASP A 670 -20.73 20.77 7.57
C ASP A 670 -20.80 20.87 9.10
N SER A 671 -21.30 19.82 9.76
CA SER A 671 -21.25 19.71 11.22
C SER A 671 -19.82 19.59 11.73
N ASP A 672 -18.94 18.83 11.04
CA ASP A 672 -17.51 18.76 11.36
C ASP A 672 -16.84 20.13 11.31
N LEU A 673 -17.08 20.92 10.24
CA LEU A 673 -16.58 22.30 10.15
C LEU A 673 -17.09 23.16 11.32
N CYS A 674 -18.39 23.09 11.64
CA CYS A 674 -18.97 23.83 12.76
C CYS A 674 -18.38 23.44 14.12
N LEU A 675 -18.09 22.15 14.33
CA LEU A 675 -17.47 21.63 15.55
C LEU A 675 -16.01 22.07 15.66
N LYS A 676 -15.24 22.05 14.57
CA LYS A 676 -13.88 22.63 14.55
C LYS A 676 -13.88 24.12 14.85
N ILE A 677 -14.82 24.88 14.30
CA ILE A 677 -14.97 26.31 14.61
C ILE A 677 -15.30 26.50 16.09
N THR A 678 -16.16 25.66 16.66
CA THR A 678 -16.53 25.70 18.08
C THR A 678 -15.32 25.50 18.99
N MET A 679 -14.37 24.65 18.60
CA MET A 679 -13.10 24.44 19.31
C MET A 679 -12.19 25.69 19.36
N THR A 680 -12.49 26.75 18.61
CA THR A 680 -11.77 28.03 18.64
C THR A 680 -12.44 29.09 19.55
N ASP A 681 -13.31 28.65 20.46
CA ASP A 681 -14.17 29.48 21.31
C ASP A 681 -15.08 30.44 20.52
N ARG A 682 -15.45 30.02 19.31
CA ARG A 682 -16.40 30.72 18.44
C ARG A 682 -17.74 30.02 18.47
N LYS A 683 -18.78 30.75 18.09
CA LYS A 683 -20.15 30.26 18.10
C LYS A 683 -20.71 30.17 16.69
N ILE A 684 -21.66 29.26 16.48
CA ILE A 684 -22.42 29.15 15.24
C ILE A 684 -23.79 29.79 15.45
N ALA A 685 -24.22 30.59 14.49
CA ALA A 685 -25.49 31.32 14.54
C ALA A 685 -26.43 30.88 13.41
N TYR A 686 -27.72 30.86 13.71
CA TYR A 686 -28.80 30.71 12.75
C TYR A 686 -29.51 32.06 12.57
N ALA A 687 -29.64 32.52 11.33
CA ALA A 687 -30.26 33.78 10.94
C ALA A 687 -31.62 33.54 10.24
N PRO A 688 -32.76 33.73 10.94
CA PRO A 688 -34.09 33.42 10.41
C PRO A 688 -34.65 34.47 9.44
N ASP A 689 -34.10 35.68 9.45
CA ASP A 689 -34.47 36.83 8.61
C ASP A 689 -33.86 36.77 7.21
N VAL A 690 -32.98 35.79 6.97
CA VAL A 690 -32.45 35.46 5.65
C VAL A 690 -33.04 34.13 5.22
N GLU A 691 -33.84 34.14 4.15
CA GLU A 691 -34.52 32.97 3.64
C GLU A 691 -34.05 32.64 2.23
N LEU A 692 -33.63 31.39 2.03
CA LEU A 692 -33.20 30.86 0.74
C LEU A 692 -33.99 29.58 0.42
N TYR A 693 -34.31 29.34 -0.85
CA TYR A 693 -34.77 28.04 -1.31
C TYR A 693 -33.58 27.12 -1.55
N HIS A 694 -33.67 25.85 -1.14
CA HIS A 694 -32.71 24.80 -1.49
C HIS A 694 -33.46 23.66 -2.19
N LEU A 695 -33.26 23.55 -3.51
CA LEU A 695 -34.22 22.87 -4.37
C LEU A 695 -34.03 21.35 -4.52
N GLU A 696 -32.94 20.73 -4.05
CA GLU A 696 -32.70 19.28 -3.81
C GLU A 696 -33.21 18.23 -4.85
N ARG A 697 -33.68 18.63 -6.05
CA ARG A 697 -34.49 17.78 -6.95
C ARG A 697 -33.85 16.46 -7.37
N LYS A 698 -32.51 16.38 -7.39
CA LYS A 698 -31.77 15.13 -7.70
C LYS A 698 -31.25 14.42 -6.45
N SER A 699 -31.03 15.13 -5.34
CA SER A 699 -30.44 14.58 -4.12
C SER A 699 -31.44 13.82 -3.26
N MET A 700 -32.74 14.14 -3.27
CA MET A 700 -33.72 13.49 -2.38
C MET A 700 -33.85 11.97 -2.55
N SER A 701 -33.90 11.45 -3.79
CA SER A 701 -33.99 9.99 -4.03
C SER A 701 -32.67 9.28 -3.72
N LEU A 702 -31.54 9.89 -4.08
CA LEU A 702 -30.19 9.44 -3.75
C LEU A 702 -29.96 9.45 -2.23
N ASN A 703 -30.53 10.41 -1.51
CA ASN A 703 -30.42 10.56 -0.07
C ASN A 703 -31.12 9.40 0.66
N ALA A 704 -32.32 9.00 0.21
CA ALA A 704 -33.03 7.86 0.81
C ALA A 704 -32.30 6.51 0.61
N GLU A 705 -31.56 6.34 -0.49
CA GLU A 705 -30.69 5.17 -0.71
C GLU A 705 -29.39 5.28 0.10
N TYR A 706 -28.79 6.47 0.15
CA TYR A 706 -27.57 6.77 0.91
C TYR A 706 -27.74 6.57 2.42
N MET A 707 -28.81 7.11 3.02
CA MET A 707 -29.13 6.99 4.45
C MET A 707 -29.36 5.54 4.89
N ARG A 708 -29.62 4.64 3.94
CA ARG A 708 -29.75 3.19 4.19
C ARG A 708 -28.49 2.42 3.83
N GLY A 709 -27.43 3.09 3.36
CA GLY A 709 -26.20 2.50 2.85
C GLY A 709 -25.06 2.50 3.87
N ILE A 710 -23.99 1.76 3.53
CA ILE A 710 -22.77 1.66 4.33
C ILE A 710 -22.03 3.00 4.39
N ALA A 711 -22.11 3.83 3.35
CA ALA A 711 -21.42 5.12 3.30
C ALA A 711 -21.89 6.05 4.43
N TRP A 712 -23.20 6.14 4.66
CA TRP A 712 -23.76 6.89 5.77
C TRP A 712 -23.38 6.30 7.13
N GLN A 713 -23.44 4.96 7.29
CA GLN A 713 -23.04 4.31 8.54
C GLN A 713 -21.56 4.57 8.86
N TYR A 714 -20.68 4.49 7.85
CA TYR A 714 -19.26 4.81 7.97
C TYR A 714 -19.04 6.26 8.38
N ASN A 715 -19.68 7.23 7.72
CA ASN A 715 -19.53 8.65 8.06
C ASN A 715 -20.08 8.95 9.46
N CYS A 716 -21.21 8.35 9.84
CA CYS A 716 -21.80 8.47 11.15
C CYS A 716 -20.87 7.91 12.25
N ALA A 717 -20.25 6.76 12.02
CA ALA A 717 -19.28 6.17 12.92
C ALA A 717 -18.02 7.05 13.04
N LEU A 718 -17.45 7.50 11.91
CA LEU A 718 -16.30 8.40 11.89
C LEU A 718 -16.59 9.73 12.59
N HIS A 719 -17.77 10.32 12.38
CA HIS A 719 -18.18 11.55 13.04
C HIS A 719 -18.39 11.35 14.55
N THR A 720 -18.98 10.22 14.95
CA THR A 720 -19.14 9.83 16.35
C THR A 720 -17.78 9.63 17.04
N GLU A 721 -16.84 8.97 16.37
CA GLU A 721 -15.47 8.76 16.86
C GLU A 721 -14.75 10.09 17.09
N ARG A 722 -14.82 11.01 16.13
CA ARG A 722 -14.13 12.31 16.20
C ARG A 722 -14.69 13.25 17.25
N TRP A 723 -16.02 13.34 17.32
CA TRP A 723 -16.70 14.45 17.97
C TRP A 723 -17.64 14.03 19.11
N GLY A 724 -17.74 12.74 19.41
CA GLY A 724 -18.71 12.20 20.36
C GLY A 724 -18.71 12.88 21.73
N ASP A 725 -17.52 13.16 22.26
CA ASP A 725 -17.36 13.83 23.56
C ASP A 725 -17.79 15.30 23.52
N LEU A 726 -17.38 16.03 22.48
CA LEU A 726 -17.74 17.42 22.29
C LEU A 726 -19.25 17.58 22.08
N MET A 727 -19.85 16.76 21.22
CA MET A 727 -21.30 16.75 20.99
C MET A 727 -22.06 16.43 22.27
N THR A 728 -21.58 15.49 23.08
CA THR A 728 -22.17 15.20 24.41
C THR A 728 -22.18 16.45 25.28
N SER A 729 -21.04 17.14 25.40
CA SER A 729 -20.89 18.37 26.19
C SER A 729 -21.83 19.49 25.71
N ILE A 730 -21.88 19.75 24.40
CA ILE A 730 -22.75 20.78 23.81
C ILE A 730 -24.22 20.46 24.08
N MET A 731 -24.65 19.21 23.88
CA MET A 731 -26.05 18.80 24.05
C MET A 731 -26.49 18.82 25.53
N GLN A 732 -25.60 18.50 26.47
CA GLN A 732 -25.89 18.59 27.91
C GLN A 732 -25.97 20.05 28.40
N SER A 733 -25.04 20.90 27.96
CA SER A 733 -25.01 22.33 28.32
C SER A 733 -26.26 23.07 27.83
N GLY A 734 -26.77 22.70 26.65
CA GLY A 734 -28.04 23.23 26.13
C GLY A 734 -29.25 22.82 26.98
N ARG A 735 -29.27 21.59 27.53
CA ARG A 735 -30.37 21.11 28.40
C ARG A 735 -30.40 21.82 29.75
N GLN A 736 -29.24 22.05 30.37
CA GLN A 736 -29.13 22.75 31.66
C GLN A 736 -29.56 24.23 31.57
N ARG A 737 -29.28 24.91 30.46
CA ARG A 737 -29.78 26.27 30.19
C ARG A 737 -31.31 26.32 30.06
N LYS A 738 -31.91 25.34 29.38
CA LYS A 738 -33.38 25.24 29.26
C LYS A 738 -34.07 24.97 30.60
N THR A 739 -33.45 24.19 31.49
CA THR A 739 -33.99 23.94 32.84
C THR A 739 -33.88 25.17 33.73
N ARG A 740 -32.77 25.92 33.68
CA ARG A 740 -32.64 27.19 34.41
C ARG A 740 -33.62 28.27 33.96
N ASN A 741 -33.87 28.40 32.66
CA ASN A 741 -34.82 29.38 32.13
C ASN A 741 -36.30 28.98 32.28
N ALA A 742 -36.59 27.73 32.68
CA ALA A 742 -37.96 27.28 32.98
C ALA A 742 -38.29 27.37 34.48
N VAL A 743 -37.31 27.71 35.32
CA VAL A 743 -37.43 27.86 36.79
C VAL A 743 -37.41 29.34 37.20
N ILE A 744 -37.18 30.25 36.25
CA ILE A 744 -37.33 31.71 36.35
C ILE A 744 -38.58 32.06 35.56
#